data_AF-A0A6N4UU77-F1
#
_entry.id   AF-A0A6N4UU77-F1
#
_cell.length_a   1.000
_cell.length_b   1.000
_cell.length_c   1.000
_cell.angle_alpha   90.00
_cell.angle_beta   90.00
_cell.angle_gamma   90.00
#
_symmetry.space_group_name_H-M   'P 1'
#
loop_
_entity.id
_entity.type
_entity.pdbx_description
1 polymer ?
#
loop_
_entity_poly.entity_id
_entity_poly.type
_entity_poly.pdbx_seq_one_letter_code
_entity_poly.pdbx_strand_id
1 'polypeptide(L)'
;MEPIRTPQAARELAVPESPTTEVVIDAPPALPRHNPVSPLTRLLPLLVVVAMGGMVAVYLTSGAAATRGPATMMFPVMMAMSAIGTAAYSLRSNGRAQQLHRDRGEYLRYLDGIDTAAGESARVQWLGLHAAHPEPGRLWTLAGGEQMWRRSPGAPGFCEVRIGVGERPPSTRLIAGGTEPGREADPVTVSALAQLIRRRSTVAGVPVTVNLRGLGHVTVGGPVDAARALLRAVVCQLATTHGPRHVRIAAVVDVSTAGHWEWLKWLGHHWYPTGHGPPVALRLRTLADLPATESPAQTIVIVDSATAGPAGSPPGTGVTVLTVAAHSGIPAADLHLELGADVLQFGAAAVRPDRMNHEQAVTCARWLARWRCAPVPEAAGWPELIGIADPARFDPPSVWTTSDPQRFLRVPVGRCADGTPLHLDLKEAAHDGMGPHGLCVGATGSGKSEFLRTLVLGLITTHPPEELNLVLIDFKGGATFLGLHRARHVSALITNLAEEAQLVARMADALAGEMTRRQELLRAAGNVANIAEYRRRTDLPALPALLIVVDEFSELLQQHPDFAELFVAIGRLGRSLGMHLLLASQRLDEGRLRGLESHLSYRVCLKTFSSNESRSVLGIADAYELPNTPGAAYLKTPSGDLVRFQTAFVSATGTVPEHLPAAPHHTPRPRLFATSWMPAYHRPATSATTVLQQVVDRLAGYGTSAHQVWLPPLPSAIPLSDVLLSDPGPLDVAIGLIDRPFEQRRDRLMLSLGGARGNVAIVGGPQSGKSTTAKTLAVALAATHHPRDVAIYCLDFGGGTLSALRALPHVGAVAGRTDTDLVRRTVAEMQVLVNVREARRAAGEIDDPWGDVFLIIDGWPTFRAEFDALEPTITALAVQGLSLGVHVVVTASRWADFRPALKDQLGTRIELRLGDPAESEMDRKGARQLTQNAPGRGLTHDGRELLIALPRLDGTPSDTGIGAALARIADTLAAQHGAVRAPAVRLLPVRVSGHELRPLSRIRPATDVLLGLGERELTPVLVDFEAQPDLVILGDTGCGKSTALRALCCDLVAGNGPEGVQLLIVDFRRALLGAVESEHLAGYAASVVALDAALAGVLETLKSRMPGPEVTQRALRDRSWWTGPELYVVVDDYDLVAGGGSNPLSPLLNYLPHARDIGLHLVLARRSGGAARAMFDPLLATVKDLGCMGLMMSAGPDDGVLLGSVRPVRLPPGRGTLITRAAPDQLVQVALPGRDETR
;
A
#
# COMPACT_ATOMS: atom_id res chain seq x y z
N MET A 1 -1.21 32.33 -52.72
CA MET A 1 -1.22 33.28 -51.59
C MET A 1 0.01 32.94 -50.75
N GLU A 2 0.97 33.85 -50.68
CA GLU A 2 2.15 33.69 -49.81
C GLU A 2 1.70 33.43 -48.36
N PRO A 3 2.42 32.57 -47.62
CA PRO A 3 2.15 32.38 -46.20
C PRO A 3 2.47 33.67 -45.45
N ILE A 4 1.45 34.20 -44.78
CA ILE A 4 1.54 35.37 -43.91
C ILE A 4 2.57 35.07 -42.81
N ARG A 5 3.68 35.81 -42.85
CA ARG A 5 4.82 35.67 -41.93
C ARG A 5 4.37 35.89 -40.48
N THR A 6 4.61 34.91 -39.62
CA THR A 6 4.71 35.13 -38.17
C THR A 6 5.95 35.98 -37.91
N PRO A 7 5.87 37.10 -37.18
CA PRO A 7 7.05 37.87 -36.83
C PRO A 7 8.00 37.00 -35.99
N GLN A 8 9.24 36.85 -36.46
CA GLN A 8 10.34 36.24 -35.72
C GLN A 8 10.55 37.01 -34.41
N ALA A 9 10.73 36.30 -33.31
CA ALA A 9 11.19 36.88 -32.04
C ALA A 9 12.60 37.45 -32.23
N ALA A 10 12.69 38.75 -32.56
CA ALA A 10 13.94 39.48 -32.61
C ALA A 10 14.39 39.83 -31.18
N ARG A 11 15.71 39.80 -30.98
CA ARG A 11 16.43 40.13 -29.73
C ARG A 11 15.90 41.39 -29.06
N GLU A 12 15.76 41.30 -27.73
CA GLU A 12 15.43 42.40 -26.83
C GLU A 12 16.35 43.60 -27.05
N LEU A 13 15.79 44.70 -27.56
CA LEU A 13 16.26 46.04 -27.24
C LEU A 13 15.30 46.60 -26.20
N ALA A 14 15.72 46.51 -24.94
CA ALA A 14 15.09 47.21 -23.83
C ALA A 14 15.13 48.71 -24.14
N VAL A 15 13.98 49.36 -24.16
CA VAL A 15 13.91 50.82 -23.99
C VAL A 15 13.66 51.00 -22.49
N PRO A 16 14.69 51.23 -21.67
CA PRO A 16 14.50 51.49 -20.25
C PRO A 16 13.71 52.79 -20.07
N GLU A 17 12.81 52.82 -19.09
CA GLU A 17 12.34 54.09 -18.52
C GLU A 17 13.56 54.84 -17.98
N SER A 18 13.90 55.97 -18.61
CA SER A 18 15.00 56.80 -18.16
C SER A 18 14.69 57.35 -16.77
N PRO A 19 15.54 57.15 -15.76
CA PRO A 19 15.33 57.71 -14.44
C PRO A 19 15.24 59.24 -14.52
N THR A 20 14.36 59.84 -13.71
CA THR A 20 14.29 61.29 -13.57
C THR A 20 15.64 61.82 -13.11
N THR A 21 16.27 62.64 -13.93
CA THR A 21 17.61 63.21 -13.68
C THR A 21 17.45 64.65 -13.21
N GLU A 22 17.98 64.95 -12.03
CA GLU A 22 17.98 66.32 -11.52
C GLU A 22 19.27 67.02 -11.99
N VAL A 23 19.13 68.17 -12.66
CA VAL A 23 20.25 69.01 -13.10
C VAL A 23 20.24 70.27 -12.26
N VAL A 24 21.24 70.41 -11.40
CA VAL A 24 21.46 71.62 -10.60
C VAL A 24 22.16 72.65 -11.47
N ILE A 25 21.53 73.80 -11.68
CA ILE A 25 22.06 74.92 -12.45
C ILE A 25 22.87 75.82 -11.53
N ASP A 26 24.06 76.21 -11.95
CA ASP A 26 24.95 77.08 -11.16
C ASP A 26 24.28 78.40 -10.78
N ALA A 27 24.56 78.88 -9.58
CA ALA A 27 24.02 80.14 -9.08
C ALA A 27 24.50 81.34 -9.95
N PRO A 28 23.67 82.38 -10.12
CA PRO A 28 24.04 83.54 -10.93
C PRO A 28 25.31 84.24 -10.41
N PRO A 29 26.15 84.84 -11.29
CA PRO A 29 27.38 85.50 -10.89
C PRO A 29 27.13 86.67 -9.93
N ALA A 30 27.99 86.81 -8.92
CA ALA A 30 27.89 87.84 -7.88
C ALA A 30 28.47 89.19 -8.33
N LEU A 31 27.92 90.30 -7.83
CA LEU A 31 28.40 91.64 -8.12
C LEU A 31 29.81 91.90 -7.51
N PRO A 32 30.75 92.57 -8.23
CA PRO A 32 32.09 92.88 -7.71
C PRO A 32 32.06 93.84 -6.50
N ARG A 33 32.76 93.49 -5.40
CA ARG A 33 32.86 94.32 -4.18
C ARG A 33 33.52 95.68 -4.42
N HIS A 34 33.03 96.73 -3.75
CA HIS A 34 33.62 98.08 -3.74
C HIS A 34 34.76 98.17 -2.72
N ASN A 35 35.96 98.58 -3.15
CA ASN A 35 37.01 99.11 -2.25
C ASN A 35 37.04 100.64 -2.42
N PRO A 36 36.74 101.45 -1.39
CA PRO A 36 36.77 102.91 -1.50
C PRO A 36 38.22 103.43 -1.55
N VAL A 37 38.53 104.19 -2.60
CA VAL A 37 39.81 104.93 -2.73
C VAL A 37 39.74 106.19 -1.86
N SER A 38 40.79 106.48 -1.08
CA SER A 38 40.79 107.55 -0.06
C SER A 38 40.60 108.96 -0.65
N PRO A 39 39.86 109.87 0.04
CA PRO A 39 39.51 111.19 -0.50
C PRO A 39 40.71 112.10 -0.78
N LEU A 40 41.85 111.83 -0.15
CA LEU A 40 43.07 112.63 -0.27
C LEU A 40 43.68 112.56 -1.69
N THR A 41 43.48 111.45 -2.40
CA THR A 41 43.94 111.29 -3.80
C THR A 41 43.06 112.02 -4.82
N ARG A 42 41.83 112.42 -4.45
CA ARG A 42 40.92 113.20 -5.33
C ARG A 42 41.19 114.71 -5.32
N LEU A 43 41.90 115.22 -4.31
CA LEU A 43 42.18 116.67 -4.16
C LEU A 43 43.52 117.12 -4.75
N LEU A 44 44.43 116.17 -5.06
CA LEU A 44 45.73 116.45 -5.66
C LEU A 44 45.69 117.30 -6.95
N PRO A 45 44.72 117.11 -7.89
CA PRO A 45 44.62 117.93 -9.09
C PRO A 45 44.22 119.39 -8.81
N LEU A 46 43.39 119.61 -7.78
CA LEU A 46 42.91 120.95 -7.40
C LEU A 46 44.06 121.79 -6.82
N LEU A 47 44.94 121.16 -6.05
CA LEU A 47 46.09 121.80 -5.41
C LEU A 47 47.11 122.30 -6.45
N VAL A 48 47.33 121.54 -7.52
CA VAL A 48 48.18 121.93 -8.66
C VAL A 48 47.58 123.11 -9.44
N VAL A 49 46.25 123.16 -9.61
CA VAL A 49 45.55 124.28 -10.28
C VAL A 49 45.61 125.57 -9.45
N VAL A 50 45.47 125.48 -8.11
CA VAL A 50 45.59 126.63 -7.21
C VAL A 50 47.01 127.19 -7.18
N ALA A 51 48.04 126.32 -7.16
CA ALA A 51 49.44 126.74 -7.26
C ALA A 51 49.75 127.43 -8.60
N MET A 52 49.14 126.94 -9.70
CA MET A 52 49.25 127.55 -11.03
C MET A 52 48.65 128.96 -11.08
N GLY A 53 47.49 129.18 -10.43
CA GLY A 53 46.87 130.50 -10.32
C GLY A 53 47.71 131.50 -9.51
N GLY A 54 48.35 131.05 -8.43
CA GLY A 54 49.21 131.89 -7.58
C GLY A 54 50.46 132.42 -8.29
N MET A 55 51.13 131.59 -9.10
CA MET A 55 52.31 132.02 -9.86
C MET A 55 51.97 133.00 -10.99
N VAL A 56 50.84 132.81 -11.69
CA VAL A 56 50.39 133.71 -12.76
C VAL A 56 49.99 135.08 -12.19
N ALA A 57 49.40 135.12 -10.98
CA ALA A 57 49.08 136.37 -10.29
C ALA A 57 50.33 137.17 -9.88
N VAL A 58 51.39 136.51 -9.39
CA VAL A 58 52.69 137.15 -9.07
C VAL A 58 53.40 137.67 -10.34
N TYR A 59 53.24 136.97 -11.46
CA TYR A 59 53.78 137.37 -12.76
C TYR A 59 53.08 138.61 -13.36
N LEU A 60 51.79 138.82 -13.06
CA LEU A 60 51.00 139.96 -13.56
C LEU A 60 51.03 141.20 -12.65
N THR A 61 51.49 141.08 -11.40
CA THR A 61 51.45 142.17 -10.38
C THR A 61 52.79 142.85 -10.09
N SER A 62 53.90 142.36 -10.64
CA SER A 62 55.24 142.91 -10.39
C SER A 62 55.72 143.79 -11.57
N GLY A 63 55.77 145.11 -11.33
CA GLY A 63 56.14 146.13 -12.31
C GLY A 63 57.65 146.38 -12.43
N ALA A 64 58.42 145.43 -12.94
CA ALA A 64 59.82 145.63 -13.31
C ALA A 64 60.07 145.24 -14.77
N ALA A 65 60.28 146.24 -15.61
CA ALA A 65 60.67 146.09 -17.00
C ALA A 65 62.18 145.80 -17.10
N ALA A 66 62.63 144.57 -16.82
CA ALA A 66 63.94 144.08 -17.26
C ALA A 66 63.99 142.55 -17.23
N THR A 67 64.31 141.94 -18.38
CA THR A 67 64.53 140.51 -18.65
C THR A 67 63.29 139.61 -18.85
N ARG A 68 62.46 139.97 -19.85
CA ARG A 68 61.58 139.00 -20.52
C ARG A 68 62.40 138.15 -21.50
N GLY A 69 63.00 137.06 -20.99
CA GLY A 69 63.61 136.02 -21.83
C GLY A 69 62.60 134.93 -22.19
N PRO A 70 62.58 134.39 -23.43
CA PRO A 70 61.62 133.38 -23.85
C PRO A 70 61.66 132.06 -23.04
N ALA A 71 62.72 131.82 -22.27
CA ALA A 71 62.87 130.62 -21.43
C ALA A 71 61.92 130.56 -20.21
N THR A 72 61.45 131.70 -19.68
CA THR A 72 60.59 131.71 -18.48
C THR A 72 59.12 131.36 -18.76
N MET A 73 58.70 131.33 -20.03
CA MET A 73 57.36 130.88 -20.44
C MET A 73 57.21 129.36 -20.65
N MET A 74 58.30 128.57 -20.65
CA MET A 74 58.21 127.11 -20.86
C MET A 74 57.77 126.32 -19.62
N PHE A 75 58.03 126.83 -18.41
CA PHE A 75 57.77 126.12 -17.16
C PHE A 75 56.28 125.84 -16.88
N PRO A 76 55.32 126.77 -17.13
CA PRO A 76 53.89 126.49 -17.00
C PRO A 76 53.39 125.44 -18.01
N VAL A 77 53.96 125.42 -19.22
CA VAL A 77 53.55 124.50 -20.30
C VAL A 77 53.99 123.06 -20.00
N MET A 78 55.17 122.87 -19.43
CA MET A 78 55.68 121.53 -19.08
C MET A 78 54.91 120.92 -17.90
N MET A 79 54.50 121.72 -16.90
CA MET A 79 53.61 121.24 -15.82
C MET A 79 52.20 120.90 -16.33
N ALA A 80 51.66 121.66 -17.29
CA ALA A 80 50.38 121.34 -17.91
C ALA A 80 50.41 119.97 -18.61
N MET A 81 51.50 119.64 -19.31
CA MET A 81 51.68 118.33 -19.96
C MET A 81 51.78 117.16 -18.96
N SER A 82 52.39 117.37 -17.78
CA SER A 82 52.47 116.35 -16.72
C SER A 82 51.11 116.06 -16.09
N ALA A 83 50.29 117.10 -15.84
CA ALA A 83 48.92 116.95 -15.31
C ALA A 83 47.98 116.22 -16.28
N ILE A 84 48.15 116.43 -17.58
CA ILE A 84 47.41 115.71 -18.63
C ILE A 84 47.81 114.21 -18.63
N GLY A 85 49.09 113.90 -18.43
CA GLY A 85 49.59 112.52 -18.31
C GLY A 85 48.99 111.75 -17.12
N THR A 86 48.78 112.40 -15.98
CA THR A 86 48.17 111.77 -14.80
C THR A 86 46.65 111.59 -14.96
N ALA A 87 45.96 112.52 -15.63
CA ALA A 87 44.53 112.40 -15.95
C ALA A 87 44.24 111.24 -16.92
N ALA A 88 45.15 110.98 -17.88
CA ALA A 88 45.02 109.88 -18.82
C ALA A 88 45.12 108.48 -18.18
N TYR A 89 45.87 108.34 -17.08
CA TYR A 89 45.96 107.06 -16.34
C TYR A 89 44.70 106.76 -15.52
N SER A 90 44.03 107.78 -14.99
CA SER A 90 42.74 107.67 -14.29
C SER A 90 41.60 107.20 -15.22
N LEU A 91 41.66 107.55 -16.50
CA LEU A 91 40.68 107.17 -17.53
C LEU A 91 40.77 105.69 -17.98
N ARG A 92 41.82 104.94 -17.61
CA ARG A 92 41.99 103.52 -17.99
C ARG A 92 41.28 102.52 -17.04
N SER A 93 40.55 103.00 -16.04
CA SER A 93 39.78 102.20 -15.04
C SER A 93 38.39 101.73 -15.53
N ASN A 94 38.16 101.59 -16.83
CA ASN A 94 36.86 101.20 -17.42
C ASN A 94 36.61 99.67 -17.53
N GLY A 95 37.50 98.83 -16.97
CA GLY A 95 37.39 97.36 -17.06
C GLY A 95 36.22 96.72 -16.30
N ARG A 96 35.55 97.46 -15.39
CA ARG A 96 34.51 96.92 -14.50
C ARG A 96 33.16 96.68 -15.20
N ALA A 97 32.73 97.60 -16.06
CA ALA A 97 31.52 97.44 -16.86
C ALA A 97 31.72 96.33 -17.91
N GLN A 98 32.90 96.27 -18.54
CA GLN A 98 33.24 95.19 -19.47
C GLN A 98 33.29 93.81 -18.80
N GLN A 99 33.78 93.73 -17.55
CA GLN A 99 33.79 92.47 -16.80
C GLN A 99 32.37 92.01 -16.44
N LEU A 100 31.53 92.92 -15.93
CA LEU A 100 30.11 92.60 -15.65
C LEU A 100 29.35 92.17 -16.92
N HIS A 101 29.58 92.84 -18.06
CA HIS A 101 28.98 92.46 -19.34
C HIS A 101 29.51 91.12 -19.86
N ARG A 102 30.79 90.80 -19.63
CA ARG A 102 31.40 89.51 -19.98
C ARG A 102 30.82 88.39 -19.12
N ASP A 103 30.79 88.55 -17.79
CA ASP A 103 30.27 87.56 -16.84
C ASP A 103 28.77 87.29 -17.09
N ARG A 104 27.99 88.35 -17.36
CA ARG A 104 26.59 88.23 -17.80
C ARG A 104 26.47 87.47 -19.11
N GLY A 105 27.28 87.81 -20.11
CA GLY A 105 27.27 87.17 -21.43
C GLY A 105 27.72 85.72 -21.40
N GLU A 106 28.63 85.34 -20.49
CA GLU A 106 29.04 83.95 -20.26
C GLU A 106 27.94 83.15 -19.57
N TYR A 107 27.32 83.71 -18.52
CA TYR A 107 26.24 83.02 -17.81
C TYR A 107 24.99 82.84 -18.69
N LEU A 108 24.62 83.84 -19.50
CA LEU A 108 23.51 83.70 -20.45
C LEU A 108 23.80 82.62 -21.51
N ARG A 109 25.03 82.53 -22.02
CA ARG A 109 25.44 81.43 -22.93
C ARG A 109 25.41 80.07 -22.26
N TYR A 110 25.77 79.99 -20.98
CA TYR A 110 25.62 78.77 -20.18
C TYR A 110 24.14 78.39 -20.05
N LEU A 111 23.25 79.33 -19.72
CA LEU A 111 21.81 79.10 -19.67
C LEU A 111 21.23 78.67 -21.04
N ASP A 112 21.70 79.24 -22.15
CA ASP A 112 21.31 78.81 -23.51
C ASP A 112 21.73 77.36 -23.79
N GLY A 113 22.92 76.95 -23.34
CA GLY A 113 23.37 75.56 -23.42
C GLY A 113 22.48 74.61 -22.62
N ILE A 114 22.11 75.00 -21.40
CA ILE A 114 21.16 74.25 -20.56
C ILE A 114 19.76 74.21 -21.19
N ASP A 115 19.27 75.31 -21.77
CA ASP A 115 17.97 75.36 -22.47
C ASP A 115 17.93 74.41 -23.67
N THR A 116 19.03 74.35 -24.43
CA THR A 116 19.17 73.45 -25.58
C THR A 116 19.19 72.00 -25.13
N ALA A 117 19.97 71.66 -24.10
CA ALA A 117 20.04 70.31 -23.55
C ALA A 117 18.71 69.84 -22.92
N ALA A 118 18.05 70.72 -22.15
CA ALA A 118 16.73 70.46 -21.58
C ALA A 118 15.65 70.31 -22.67
N GLY A 119 15.74 71.11 -23.73
CA GLY A 119 14.86 71.00 -24.90
C GLY A 119 15.03 69.69 -25.66
N GLU A 120 16.26 69.23 -25.84
CA GLU A 120 16.55 67.95 -26.50
C GLU A 120 16.09 66.77 -25.63
N SER A 121 16.31 66.82 -24.31
CA SER A 121 15.78 65.84 -23.35
C SER A 121 14.25 65.76 -23.40
N ALA A 122 13.57 66.92 -23.40
CA ALA A 122 12.11 66.99 -23.55
C ALA A 122 11.63 66.42 -24.90
N ARG A 123 12.38 66.63 -25.99
CA ARG A 123 12.08 66.08 -27.32
C ARG A 123 12.22 64.55 -27.33
N VAL A 124 13.28 64.02 -26.72
CA VAL A 124 13.49 62.57 -26.58
C VAL A 124 12.39 61.94 -25.72
N GLN A 125 12.01 62.56 -24.61
CA GLN A 125 10.89 62.14 -23.77
C GLN A 125 9.58 62.14 -24.57
N TRP A 126 9.31 63.20 -25.34
CA TRP A 126 8.11 63.30 -26.18
C TRP A 126 8.06 62.17 -27.22
N LEU A 127 9.17 61.92 -27.93
CA LEU A 127 9.28 60.84 -28.92
C LEU A 127 9.11 59.46 -28.28
N GLY A 128 9.76 59.22 -27.14
CA GLY A 128 9.66 57.96 -26.41
C GLY A 128 8.24 57.65 -25.95
N LEU A 129 7.55 58.65 -25.37
CA LEU A 129 6.17 58.49 -24.91
C LEU A 129 5.19 58.26 -26.08
N HIS A 130 5.31 58.98 -27.19
CA HIS A 130 4.44 58.78 -28.36
C HIS A 130 4.74 57.47 -29.11
N ALA A 131 5.98 56.97 -29.06
CA ALA A 131 6.33 55.64 -29.58
C ALA A 131 5.75 54.52 -28.70
N ALA A 132 5.84 54.66 -27.38
CA ALA A 132 5.30 53.68 -26.42
C ALA A 132 3.77 53.70 -26.35
N HIS A 133 3.15 54.87 -26.55
CA HIS A 133 1.70 55.09 -26.53
C HIS A 133 1.21 55.89 -27.76
N PRO A 134 1.13 55.22 -28.93
CA PRO A 134 0.71 55.86 -30.18
C PRO A 134 -0.70 56.44 -30.12
N GLU A 135 -0.95 57.44 -30.97
CA GLU A 135 -2.27 58.03 -31.14
C GLU A 135 -3.32 56.96 -31.53
N PRO A 136 -4.53 56.95 -30.92
CA PRO A 136 -5.53 55.91 -31.16
C PRO A 136 -5.87 55.69 -32.64
N GLY A 137 -5.95 56.77 -33.43
CA GLY A 137 -6.24 56.70 -34.87
C GLY A 137 -5.18 55.96 -35.70
N ARG A 138 -3.99 55.70 -35.14
CA ARG A 138 -2.88 54.99 -35.80
C ARG A 138 -2.71 53.55 -35.32
N LEU A 139 -3.46 53.09 -34.32
CA LEU A 139 -3.25 51.75 -33.73
C LEU A 139 -3.41 50.61 -34.74
N TRP A 140 -4.33 50.75 -35.69
CA TRP A 140 -4.59 49.74 -36.72
C TRP A 140 -3.39 49.51 -37.66
N THR A 141 -2.48 50.49 -37.83
CA THR A 141 -1.28 50.32 -38.66
C THR A 141 -0.20 49.47 -37.99
N LEU A 142 -0.30 49.26 -36.68
CA LEU A 142 0.62 48.43 -35.90
C LEU A 142 0.27 46.93 -35.99
N ALA A 143 -0.95 46.60 -36.45
CA ALA A 143 -1.39 45.22 -36.58
C ALA A 143 -0.49 44.45 -37.56
N GLY A 144 0.18 43.39 -37.06
CA GLY A 144 1.14 42.57 -37.82
C GLY A 144 2.58 43.04 -37.77
N GLY A 145 2.85 44.22 -37.21
CA GLY A 145 4.21 44.73 -36.99
C GLY A 145 4.80 44.26 -35.65
N GLU A 146 6.07 44.58 -35.43
CA GLU A 146 6.83 44.19 -34.21
C GLU A 146 6.30 44.79 -32.90
N GLN A 147 5.50 45.86 -32.98
CA GLN A 147 4.90 46.50 -31.80
C GLN A 147 3.57 45.83 -31.37
N MET A 148 3.01 44.94 -32.20
CA MET A 148 1.80 44.19 -31.86
C MET A 148 2.11 43.16 -30.76
N TRP A 149 1.31 43.16 -29.69
CA TRP A 149 1.37 42.20 -28.58
C TRP A 149 2.72 42.10 -27.85
N ARG A 150 3.51 43.17 -27.89
CA ARG A 150 4.85 43.24 -27.29
C ARG A 150 4.83 43.21 -25.75
N ARG A 151 3.72 43.57 -25.09
CA ARG A 151 3.64 43.68 -23.62
C ARG A 151 3.17 42.37 -22.96
N SER A 152 4.02 41.80 -22.10
CA SER A 152 3.77 40.58 -21.32
C SER A 152 3.49 40.90 -19.84
N PRO A 153 2.87 40.00 -19.05
CA PRO A 153 2.47 40.26 -17.66
C PRO A 153 3.59 40.68 -16.70
N GLY A 154 4.86 40.35 -17.02
CA GLY A 154 6.04 40.74 -16.24
C GLY A 154 6.75 42.00 -16.74
N ALA A 155 6.31 42.60 -17.85
CA ALA A 155 6.93 43.81 -18.39
C ALA A 155 6.48 45.06 -17.62
N PRO A 156 7.37 46.04 -17.38
CA PRO A 156 6.98 47.35 -16.85
C PRO A 156 5.96 48.00 -17.80
N GLY A 157 4.89 48.58 -17.25
CA GLY A 157 3.78 49.17 -18.02
C GLY A 157 2.77 48.17 -18.61
N PHE A 158 2.71 46.92 -18.13
CA PHE A 158 1.62 45.99 -18.47
C PHE A 158 0.26 46.56 -18.03
N CYS A 159 -0.73 46.55 -18.93
CA CYS A 159 -2.03 47.22 -18.78
C CYS A 159 -1.98 48.74 -18.59
N GLU A 160 -0.87 49.41 -18.95
CA GLU A 160 -0.79 50.86 -18.98
C GLU A 160 -1.32 51.42 -20.31
N VAL A 161 -2.36 52.24 -20.24
CA VAL A 161 -3.09 52.80 -21.39
C VAL A 161 -3.06 54.31 -21.38
N ARG A 162 -3.11 54.92 -22.56
CA ARG A 162 -3.19 56.37 -22.76
C ARG A 162 -4.65 56.79 -22.76
N ILE A 163 -4.96 57.82 -21.95
CA ILE A 163 -6.31 58.39 -21.83
C ILE A 163 -6.45 59.73 -22.57
N GLY A 164 -5.32 60.33 -22.98
CA GLY A 164 -5.30 61.58 -23.72
C GLY A 164 -3.91 62.20 -23.81
N VAL A 165 -3.87 63.46 -24.24
CA VAL A 165 -2.65 64.26 -24.38
C VAL A 165 -2.71 65.45 -23.43
N GLY A 166 -1.67 65.66 -22.63
CA GLY A 166 -1.61 66.74 -21.66
C GLY A 166 -0.17 67.20 -21.43
N GLU A 167 0.04 67.85 -20.29
CA GLU A 167 1.37 68.25 -19.83
C GLU A 167 1.90 67.25 -18.80
N ARG A 168 3.17 66.85 -18.92
CA ARG A 168 3.86 66.06 -17.88
C ARG A 168 5.16 66.76 -17.46
N PRO A 169 5.66 66.51 -16.24
CA PRO A 169 6.99 66.96 -15.84
C PRO A 169 8.07 66.40 -16.79
N PRO A 170 9.13 67.18 -17.08
CA PRO A 170 10.25 66.69 -17.87
C PRO A 170 11.00 65.56 -17.14
N SER A 171 11.57 64.63 -17.89
CA SER A 171 12.48 63.61 -17.34
C SER A 171 13.74 64.22 -16.72
N THR A 172 14.13 65.42 -17.16
CA THR A 172 15.24 66.19 -16.59
C THR A 172 14.69 67.38 -15.82
N ARG A 173 14.76 67.34 -14.48
CA ARG A 173 14.26 68.42 -13.62
C ARG A 173 15.36 69.45 -13.39
N LEU A 174 15.12 70.70 -13.76
CA LEU A 174 16.03 71.82 -13.53
C LEU A 174 15.84 72.37 -12.11
N ILE A 175 16.92 72.40 -11.33
CA ILE A 175 16.93 72.92 -9.96
C ILE A 175 17.90 74.10 -9.91
N ALA A 176 17.48 75.24 -9.36
CA ALA A 176 18.38 76.37 -9.13
C ALA A 176 19.35 76.03 -7.99
N GLY A 177 20.66 76.18 -8.23
CA GLY A 177 21.69 76.10 -7.20
C GLY A 177 21.52 77.21 -6.15
N GLY A 178 21.84 76.89 -4.89
CA GLY A 178 21.68 77.83 -3.78
C GLY A 178 22.56 79.07 -3.91
N THR A 179 21.99 80.26 -3.73
CA THR A 179 22.74 81.52 -3.60
C THR A 179 23.40 81.60 -2.23
N GLU A 180 24.71 81.87 -2.18
CA GLU A 180 25.41 82.12 -0.90
C GLU A 180 24.80 83.32 -0.15
N PRO A 181 24.47 83.18 1.16
CA PRO A 181 23.93 84.28 1.94
C PRO A 181 24.89 85.48 1.97
N GLY A 182 24.43 86.66 1.53
CA GLY A 182 25.20 87.92 1.59
C GLY A 182 25.91 88.34 0.29
N ARG A 183 25.70 87.64 -0.84
CA ARG A 183 26.13 88.09 -2.17
C ARG A 183 24.93 88.59 -3.00
N GLU A 184 24.94 89.87 -3.37
CA GLU A 184 23.96 90.41 -4.34
C GLU A 184 24.28 89.90 -5.76
N ALA A 185 23.33 89.20 -6.35
CA ALA A 185 23.40 88.66 -7.71
C ALA A 185 22.84 89.66 -8.74
N ASP A 186 23.29 89.56 -9.99
CA ASP A 186 22.77 90.38 -11.09
C ASP A 186 21.28 90.07 -11.38
N PRO A 187 20.36 91.06 -11.29
CA PRO A 187 18.92 90.81 -11.49
C PRO A 187 18.57 90.28 -12.88
N VAL A 188 19.39 90.56 -13.90
CA VAL A 188 19.17 90.06 -15.27
C VAL A 188 19.38 88.54 -15.35
N THR A 189 20.45 88.04 -14.75
CA THR A 189 20.79 86.61 -14.76
C THR A 189 19.87 85.79 -13.84
N VAL A 190 19.44 86.37 -12.71
CA VAL A 190 18.41 85.78 -11.83
C VAL A 190 17.07 85.63 -12.56
N SER A 191 16.62 86.69 -13.25
CA SER A 191 15.37 86.66 -14.03
C SER A 191 15.43 85.65 -15.18
N ALA A 192 16.55 85.59 -15.90
CA ALA A 192 16.77 84.63 -16.99
C ALA A 192 16.73 83.17 -16.49
N LEU A 193 17.36 82.87 -15.35
CA LEU A 193 17.31 81.54 -14.72
C LEU A 193 15.87 81.16 -14.32
N ALA A 194 15.14 82.08 -13.69
CA ALA A 194 13.75 81.84 -13.28
C ALA A 194 12.81 81.63 -14.48
N GLN A 195 13.02 82.35 -15.59
CA GLN A 195 12.29 82.16 -16.83
C GLN A 195 12.60 80.81 -17.49
N LEU A 196 13.87 80.38 -17.49
CA LEU A 196 14.29 79.08 -18.02
C LEU A 196 13.62 77.92 -17.27
N ILE A 197 13.70 77.91 -15.94
CA ILE A 197 13.09 76.88 -15.09
C ILE A 197 11.58 76.82 -15.32
N ARG A 198 10.91 77.97 -15.41
CA ARG A 198 9.47 78.03 -15.69
C ARG A 198 9.14 77.49 -17.09
N ARG A 199 9.87 77.90 -18.11
CA ARG A 199 9.65 77.49 -19.52
C ARG A 199 9.86 76.00 -19.74
N ARG A 200 10.79 75.39 -19.00
CA ARG A 200 11.12 73.96 -19.09
C ARG A 200 10.51 73.12 -17.97
N SER A 201 9.55 73.66 -17.21
CA SER A 201 8.93 72.96 -16.07
C SER A 201 7.96 71.86 -16.47
N THR A 202 7.42 71.90 -17.70
CA THR A 202 6.53 70.88 -18.26
C THR A 202 6.87 70.59 -19.72
N VAL A 203 6.57 69.38 -20.16
CA VAL A 203 6.56 68.98 -21.57
C VAL A 203 5.10 68.88 -21.99
N ALA A 204 4.66 69.81 -22.83
CA ALA A 204 3.31 69.83 -23.35
C ALA A 204 3.13 68.83 -24.50
N GLY A 205 1.88 68.39 -24.73
CA GLY A 205 1.55 67.58 -25.89
C GLY A 205 1.99 66.12 -25.78
N VAL A 206 2.15 65.58 -24.57
CA VAL A 206 2.59 64.19 -24.32
C VAL A 206 1.46 63.27 -23.85
N PRO A 207 1.54 61.95 -24.12
CA PRO A 207 0.61 60.95 -23.62
C PRO A 207 0.48 60.96 -22.09
N VAL A 208 -0.75 61.10 -21.60
CA VAL A 208 -1.12 60.86 -20.20
C VAL A 208 -1.66 59.45 -20.09
N THR A 209 -1.06 58.64 -19.21
CA THR A 209 -1.30 57.21 -19.10
C THR A 209 -1.86 56.82 -17.73
N VAL A 210 -2.62 55.73 -17.70
CA VAL A 210 -3.20 55.11 -16.49
C VAL A 210 -2.89 53.62 -16.53
N ASN A 211 -2.43 53.07 -15.40
CA ASN A 211 -2.25 51.62 -15.27
C ASN A 211 -3.54 50.98 -14.72
N LEU A 212 -4.19 50.17 -15.56
CA LEU A 212 -5.47 49.54 -15.19
C LEU A 212 -5.31 48.35 -14.24
N ARG A 213 -4.15 47.69 -14.19
CA ARG A 213 -3.94 46.48 -13.38
C ARG A 213 -4.07 46.73 -11.88
N GLY A 214 -3.70 47.93 -11.42
CA GLY A 214 -3.80 48.35 -10.03
C GLY A 214 -5.18 48.86 -9.60
N LEU A 215 -6.13 48.94 -10.53
CA LEU A 215 -7.47 49.48 -10.30
C LEU A 215 -8.51 48.36 -10.43
N GLY A 216 -9.39 48.23 -9.45
CA GLY A 216 -10.54 47.33 -9.50
C GLY A 216 -11.71 47.95 -10.26
N HIS A 217 -11.94 49.26 -10.09
CA HIS A 217 -13.06 49.97 -10.72
C HIS A 217 -12.69 51.38 -11.21
N VAL A 218 -12.98 51.66 -12.48
CA VAL A 218 -12.79 52.97 -13.13
C VAL A 218 -14.12 53.46 -13.69
N THR A 219 -14.51 54.68 -13.33
CA THR A 219 -15.74 55.30 -13.82
C THR A 219 -15.41 56.44 -14.79
N VAL A 220 -16.03 56.43 -15.98
CA VAL A 220 -15.92 57.49 -16.97
C VAL A 220 -17.24 58.26 -17.04
N GLY A 221 -17.25 59.46 -16.47
CA GLY A 221 -18.39 60.38 -16.46
C GLY A 221 -18.30 61.43 -17.58
N GLY A 222 -19.44 61.98 -17.98
CA GLY A 222 -19.53 62.97 -19.07
C GLY A 222 -20.66 62.65 -20.05
N PRO A 223 -20.71 63.34 -21.21
CA PRO A 223 -21.56 62.95 -22.32
C PRO A 223 -21.27 61.50 -22.73
N VAL A 224 -22.31 60.67 -22.78
CA VAL A 224 -22.19 59.20 -23.00
C VAL A 224 -21.39 58.86 -24.27
N ASP A 225 -21.57 59.62 -25.35
CA ASP A 225 -20.83 59.40 -26.60
C ASP A 225 -19.33 59.69 -26.47
N ALA A 226 -18.95 60.69 -25.67
CA ALA A 226 -17.56 61.01 -25.38
C ALA A 226 -16.91 59.93 -24.51
N ALA A 227 -17.63 59.44 -23.49
CA ALA A 227 -17.18 58.33 -22.64
C ALA A 227 -16.96 57.04 -23.44
N ARG A 228 -17.91 56.69 -24.32
CA ARG A 228 -17.76 55.55 -25.25
C ARG A 228 -16.60 55.75 -26.23
N ALA A 229 -16.37 56.97 -26.71
CA ALA A 229 -15.24 57.27 -27.60
C ALA A 229 -13.89 57.06 -26.91
N LEU A 230 -13.76 57.45 -25.65
CA LEU A 230 -12.56 57.21 -24.84
C LEU A 230 -12.35 55.71 -24.58
N LEU A 231 -13.39 55.01 -24.12
CA LEU A 231 -13.28 53.57 -23.83
C LEU A 231 -12.93 52.74 -25.08
N ARG A 232 -13.45 53.10 -26.27
CA ARG A 232 -13.02 52.46 -27.53
C ARG A 232 -11.53 52.65 -27.80
N ALA A 233 -11.00 53.86 -27.58
CA ALA A 233 -9.57 54.12 -27.73
C ALA A 233 -8.73 53.27 -26.76
N VAL A 234 -9.14 53.18 -25.49
CA VAL A 234 -8.50 52.35 -24.45
C VAL A 234 -8.50 50.86 -24.84
N VAL A 235 -9.66 50.33 -25.26
CA VAL A 235 -9.81 48.92 -25.67
C VAL A 235 -8.96 48.59 -26.88
N CYS A 236 -8.96 49.44 -27.91
CA CYS A 236 -8.13 49.23 -29.08
C CYS A 236 -6.63 49.28 -28.74
N GLN A 237 -6.20 50.15 -27.83
CA GLN A 237 -4.81 50.21 -27.39
C GLN A 237 -4.40 48.93 -26.65
N LEU A 238 -5.25 48.44 -25.73
CA LEU A 238 -5.02 47.17 -25.03
C LEU A 238 -4.92 46.00 -26.01
N ALA A 239 -5.87 45.88 -26.93
CA ALA A 239 -5.92 44.78 -27.89
C ALA A 239 -4.75 44.77 -28.89
N THR A 240 -4.19 45.95 -29.19
CA THR A 240 -3.02 46.10 -30.07
C THR A 240 -1.72 45.77 -29.34
N THR A 241 -1.59 46.19 -28.08
CA THR A 241 -0.34 46.08 -27.30
C THR A 241 -0.18 44.77 -26.52
N HIS A 242 -1.29 44.07 -26.22
CA HIS A 242 -1.30 42.83 -25.44
C HIS A 242 -1.96 41.71 -26.23
N GLY A 243 -1.41 40.50 -26.17
CA GLY A 243 -2.03 39.33 -26.80
C GLY A 243 -3.29 38.86 -26.05
N PRO A 244 -4.24 38.19 -26.73
CA PRO A 244 -5.48 37.67 -26.12
C PRO A 244 -5.23 36.57 -25.07
N ARG A 245 -4.00 36.05 -24.95
CA ARG A 245 -3.56 35.16 -23.86
C ARG A 245 -3.43 35.86 -22.50
N HIS A 246 -3.10 37.15 -22.52
CA HIS A 246 -2.72 37.90 -21.32
C HIS A 246 -3.79 38.89 -20.88
N VAL A 247 -4.61 39.39 -21.82
CA VAL A 247 -5.70 40.33 -21.57
C VAL A 247 -6.98 39.83 -22.23
N ARG A 248 -8.07 39.80 -21.46
CA ARG A 248 -9.43 39.50 -21.95
C ARG A 248 -10.32 40.74 -21.85
N ILE A 249 -11.28 40.87 -22.77
CA ILE A 249 -12.17 42.04 -22.86
C ILE A 249 -13.62 41.57 -22.86
N ALA A 250 -14.33 41.79 -21.76
CA ALA A 250 -15.74 41.49 -21.62
C ALA A 250 -16.59 42.77 -21.72
N ALA A 251 -17.85 42.62 -22.14
CA ALA A 251 -18.80 43.72 -22.19
C ALA A 251 -20.13 43.31 -21.51
N VAL A 252 -20.49 44.03 -20.47
CA VAL A 252 -21.79 44.00 -19.79
C VAL A 252 -22.63 45.12 -20.37
N VAL A 253 -23.59 44.77 -21.21
CA VAL A 253 -24.39 45.71 -22.01
C VAL A 253 -25.86 45.31 -21.98
N ASP A 254 -26.76 46.26 -22.24
CA ASP A 254 -28.18 45.98 -22.48
C ASP A 254 -28.45 45.75 -23.97
N VAL A 255 -29.67 45.32 -24.31
CA VAL A 255 -30.10 45.18 -25.71
C VAL A 255 -29.99 46.51 -26.47
N SER A 256 -30.28 47.64 -25.80
CA SER A 256 -30.22 48.99 -26.38
C SER A 256 -28.80 49.51 -26.59
N THR A 257 -27.83 49.13 -25.75
CA THR A 257 -26.45 49.63 -25.81
C THR A 257 -25.50 48.69 -26.55
N ALA A 258 -25.89 47.43 -26.75
CA ALA A 258 -25.05 46.42 -27.38
C ALA A 258 -24.57 46.75 -28.79
N GLY A 259 -25.37 47.48 -29.59
CA GLY A 259 -24.95 47.89 -30.93
C GLY A 259 -23.67 48.74 -30.93
N HIS A 260 -23.42 49.51 -29.86
CA HIS A 260 -22.20 50.31 -29.73
C HIS A 260 -20.94 49.48 -29.48
N TRP A 261 -21.09 48.23 -29.00
CA TRP A 261 -20.00 47.33 -28.60
C TRP A 261 -19.91 46.06 -29.45
N GLU A 262 -20.78 45.89 -30.46
CA GLU A 262 -20.80 44.71 -31.32
C GLU A 262 -19.47 44.47 -32.05
N TRP A 263 -18.71 45.53 -32.32
CA TRP A 263 -17.41 45.49 -32.98
C TRP A 263 -16.36 44.66 -32.22
N LEU A 264 -16.52 44.45 -30.91
CA LEU A 264 -15.63 43.61 -30.09
C LEU A 264 -15.54 42.17 -30.61
N LYS A 265 -16.56 41.70 -31.35
CA LYS A 265 -16.57 40.37 -31.99
C LYS A 265 -15.39 40.11 -32.92
N TRP A 266 -14.75 41.15 -33.44
CA TRP A 266 -13.56 41.02 -34.28
C TRP A 266 -12.28 40.85 -33.47
N LEU A 267 -12.27 41.17 -32.17
CA LEU A 267 -11.12 41.02 -31.30
C LEU A 267 -11.05 39.61 -30.73
N GLY A 268 -9.91 38.94 -30.87
CA GLY A 268 -9.66 37.64 -30.22
C GLY A 268 -9.79 37.71 -28.69
N HIS A 269 -9.55 38.89 -28.10
CA HIS A 269 -9.66 39.16 -26.66
C HIS A 269 -11.09 39.08 -26.12
N HIS A 270 -12.10 39.20 -26.99
CA HIS A 270 -13.51 39.14 -26.62
C HIS A 270 -14.08 37.72 -26.61
N TRP A 271 -13.33 36.75 -27.12
CA TRP A 271 -13.76 35.37 -27.25
C TRP A 271 -13.22 34.53 -26.10
N TYR A 272 -14.11 33.90 -25.36
CA TYR A 272 -13.78 32.97 -24.29
C TYR A 272 -13.75 31.54 -24.84
N PRO A 273 -12.62 30.83 -24.72
CA PRO A 273 -12.55 29.43 -25.11
C PRO A 273 -13.34 28.61 -24.09
N THR A 274 -14.52 28.14 -24.49
CA THR A 274 -15.21 27.06 -23.77
C THR A 274 -14.50 25.78 -24.14
N GLY A 275 -13.87 25.08 -23.19
CA GLY A 275 -12.93 23.98 -23.49
C GLY A 275 -13.44 22.89 -24.47
N HIS A 276 -14.76 22.78 -24.72
CA HIS A 276 -15.35 21.78 -25.61
C HIS A 276 -16.50 22.34 -26.49
N GLY A 277 -16.40 23.60 -26.97
CA GLY A 277 -17.38 24.22 -27.87
C GLY A 277 -16.80 25.38 -28.70
N PRO A 278 -17.52 25.94 -29.69
CA PRO A 278 -17.08 27.16 -30.36
C PRO A 278 -16.88 28.26 -29.31
N PRO A 279 -15.81 29.07 -29.43
CA PRO A 279 -15.57 30.12 -28.45
C PRO A 279 -16.80 31.00 -28.33
N VAL A 280 -17.11 31.42 -27.11
CA VAL A 280 -18.30 32.23 -26.83
C VAL A 280 -17.86 33.68 -26.62
N ALA A 281 -18.60 34.63 -27.17
CA ALA A 281 -18.31 36.03 -26.95
C ALA A 281 -18.57 36.39 -25.48
N LEU A 282 -17.67 37.14 -24.85
CA LEU A 282 -17.79 37.68 -23.49
C LEU A 282 -18.76 38.87 -23.46
N ARG A 283 -19.96 38.65 -24.01
CA ARG A 283 -21.09 39.57 -23.98
C ARG A 283 -22.07 39.10 -22.92
N LEU A 284 -22.07 39.81 -21.80
CA LEU A 284 -22.70 39.43 -20.55
C LEU A 284 -23.90 40.33 -20.25
N ARG A 285 -24.91 39.81 -19.55
CA ARG A 285 -26.04 40.63 -19.07
C ARG A 285 -25.73 41.25 -17.72
N THR A 286 -25.03 40.50 -16.86
CA THR A 286 -24.64 40.94 -15.52
C THR A 286 -23.16 40.61 -15.26
N LEU A 287 -22.56 41.29 -14.29
CA LEU A 287 -21.19 41.00 -13.86
C LEU A 287 -21.04 39.59 -13.26
N ALA A 288 -22.13 39.00 -12.74
CA ALA A 288 -22.15 37.65 -12.18
C ALA A 288 -21.99 36.56 -13.26
N ASP A 289 -22.27 36.87 -14.53
CA ASP A 289 -22.11 35.95 -15.65
C ASP A 289 -20.64 35.80 -16.09
N LEU A 290 -19.71 36.55 -15.49
CA LEU A 290 -18.29 36.49 -15.82
C LEU A 290 -17.72 35.12 -15.40
N PRO A 291 -17.07 34.36 -16.31
CA PRO A 291 -16.50 33.06 -15.97
C PRO A 291 -15.33 33.21 -15.00
N ALA A 292 -15.17 32.25 -14.07
CA ALA A 292 -14.05 32.23 -13.14
C ALA A 292 -12.70 32.21 -13.87
N THR A 293 -11.78 33.06 -13.45
CA THR A 293 -10.44 33.20 -14.02
C THR A 293 -9.51 32.08 -13.55
N GLU A 294 -9.41 30.98 -14.30
CA GLU A 294 -8.52 29.85 -14.01
C GLU A 294 -7.04 30.07 -14.41
N SER A 295 -6.63 31.28 -14.81
CA SER A 295 -5.31 31.56 -15.45
C SER A 295 -4.88 33.01 -15.21
N PRO A 296 -3.58 33.40 -15.24
CA PRO A 296 -3.09 34.73 -14.84
C PRO A 296 -3.43 35.88 -15.83
N ALA A 297 -4.50 35.76 -16.63
CA ALA A 297 -4.92 36.77 -17.59
C ALA A 297 -5.73 37.89 -16.92
N GLN A 298 -5.35 39.15 -17.17
CA GLN A 298 -6.12 40.32 -16.72
C GLN A 298 -7.42 40.42 -17.52
N THR A 299 -8.55 40.53 -16.84
CA THR A 299 -9.86 40.68 -17.51
C THR A 299 -10.37 42.12 -17.36
N ILE A 300 -10.55 42.81 -18.48
CA ILE A 300 -11.11 44.15 -18.55
C ILE A 300 -12.59 44.04 -18.90
N VAL A 301 -13.46 44.52 -18.02
CA VAL A 301 -14.92 44.44 -18.18
C VAL A 301 -15.49 45.82 -18.43
N ILE A 302 -16.14 46.02 -19.58
CA ILE A 302 -16.82 47.27 -19.93
C ILE A 302 -18.27 47.18 -19.48
N VAL A 303 -18.74 48.13 -18.68
CA VAL A 303 -20.13 48.20 -18.21
C VAL A 303 -20.78 49.43 -18.83
N ASP A 304 -21.72 49.19 -19.74
CA ASP A 304 -22.56 50.19 -20.40
C ASP A 304 -24.00 49.65 -20.43
N SER A 305 -24.57 49.53 -19.24
CA SER A 305 -25.92 49.00 -18.97
C SER A 305 -26.60 49.88 -17.93
N ALA A 306 -27.88 50.18 -18.15
CA ALA A 306 -28.71 50.91 -17.20
C ALA A 306 -29.29 49.99 -16.11
N THR A 307 -29.32 48.68 -16.35
CA THR A 307 -29.94 47.69 -15.44
C THR A 307 -28.93 46.94 -14.57
N ALA A 308 -27.69 46.77 -15.05
CA ALA A 308 -26.60 46.17 -14.31
C ALA A 308 -25.85 47.24 -13.48
N GLY A 309 -26.52 47.80 -12.46
CA GLY A 309 -25.83 48.63 -11.46
C GLY A 309 -24.71 47.85 -10.76
N PRO A 310 -23.70 48.52 -10.17
CA PRO A 310 -22.51 47.88 -9.59
C PRO A 310 -22.80 47.28 -8.19
N ALA A 311 -23.81 46.42 -8.08
CA ALA A 311 -24.24 45.83 -6.81
C ALA A 311 -23.49 44.54 -6.44
N GLY A 312 -22.24 44.38 -6.87
CA GLY A 312 -21.41 43.23 -6.49
C GLY A 312 -19.92 43.50 -6.71
N SER A 313 -19.09 43.14 -5.71
CA SER A 313 -17.64 43.17 -5.84
C SER A 313 -17.17 42.31 -7.02
N PRO A 314 -16.18 42.75 -7.82
CA PRO A 314 -15.67 41.96 -8.93
C PRO A 314 -15.16 40.59 -8.42
N PRO A 315 -15.43 39.49 -9.13
CA PRO A 315 -15.02 38.17 -8.71
C PRO A 315 -13.50 37.99 -8.91
N GLY A 316 -12.73 38.18 -7.83
CA GLY A 316 -11.33 37.75 -7.74
C GLY A 316 -10.26 38.76 -8.15
N THR A 317 -9.00 38.35 -7.95
CA THR A 317 -7.80 39.11 -8.34
C THR A 317 -7.63 39.10 -9.86
N GLY A 318 -7.33 40.26 -10.46
CA GLY A 318 -7.06 40.38 -11.90
C GLY A 318 -8.24 40.79 -12.79
N VAL A 319 -9.30 41.37 -12.22
CA VAL A 319 -10.44 41.95 -12.96
C VAL A 319 -10.45 43.47 -12.77
N THR A 320 -10.57 44.23 -13.86
CA THR A 320 -10.76 45.69 -13.84
C THR A 320 -12.05 46.06 -14.56
N VAL A 321 -12.93 46.78 -13.87
CA VAL A 321 -14.25 47.16 -14.40
C VAL A 321 -14.24 48.63 -14.85
N LEU A 322 -14.57 48.89 -16.11
CA LEU A 322 -14.67 50.22 -16.73
C LEU A 322 -16.15 50.57 -16.96
N THR A 323 -16.69 51.56 -16.23
CA THR A 323 -18.13 51.90 -16.27
C THR A 323 -18.38 53.23 -17.00
N VAL A 324 -19.38 53.25 -17.89
CA VAL A 324 -19.90 54.46 -18.53
C VAL A 324 -20.99 55.06 -17.62
N ALA A 325 -20.74 56.20 -16.99
CA ALA A 325 -21.70 56.86 -16.10
C ALA A 325 -22.32 58.10 -16.76
N ALA A 326 -23.64 58.10 -16.93
CA ALA A 326 -24.39 59.31 -17.27
C ALA A 326 -24.62 60.13 -15.99
N HIS A 327 -23.90 61.24 -15.81
CA HIS A 327 -24.00 62.31 -14.79
C HIS A 327 -24.86 62.17 -13.51
N SER A 328 -25.00 61.00 -12.89
CA SER A 328 -25.76 60.84 -11.65
C SER A 328 -25.19 59.76 -10.74
N GLY A 329 -24.68 60.18 -9.57
CA GLY A 329 -24.49 59.39 -8.35
C GLY A 329 -23.48 58.25 -8.43
N ILE A 330 -22.23 58.50 -8.01
CA ILE A 330 -21.14 57.52 -8.12
C ILE A 330 -20.93 56.76 -6.79
N PRO A 331 -21.01 55.42 -6.75
CA PRO A 331 -20.45 54.62 -5.66
C PRO A 331 -18.92 54.49 -5.81
N ALA A 332 -18.21 54.28 -4.69
CA ALA A 332 -16.74 54.30 -4.57
C ALA A 332 -16.00 53.57 -5.71
N ALA A 333 -15.43 54.33 -6.66
CA ALA A 333 -14.49 53.80 -7.66
C ALA A 333 -13.05 54.16 -7.27
N ASP A 334 -12.08 53.37 -7.74
CA ASP A 334 -10.67 53.66 -7.50
C ASP A 334 -10.18 54.86 -8.32
N LEU A 335 -10.83 55.12 -9.47
CA LEU A 335 -10.53 56.25 -10.35
C LEU A 335 -11.78 56.80 -11.05
N HIS A 336 -11.95 58.13 -11.00
CA HIS A 336 -12.99 58.87 -11.71
C HIS A 336 -12.39 59.73 -12.82
N LEU A 337 -12.92 59.58 -14.04
CA LEU A 337 -12.55 60.34 -15.23
C LEU A 337 -13.75 61.20 -15.65
N GLU A 338 -13.70 62.52 -15.41
CA GLU A 338 -14.76 63.44 -15.82
C GLU A 338 -14.45 64.11 -17.17
N LEU A 339 -15.29 63.82 -18.17
CA LEU A 339 -15.18 64.35 -19.52
C LEU A 339 -16.06 65.58 -19.71
N GLY A 340 -15.44 66.71 -20.00
CA GLY A 340 -16.07 67.87 -20.62
C GLY A 340 -16.09 67.78 -22.15
N ALA A 341 -16.45 68.89 -22.81
CA ALA A 341 -16.61 68.95 -24.26
C ALA A 341 -15.31 68.65 -25.04
N ASP A 342 -14.14 69.06 -24.53
CA ASP A 342 -12.81 68.77 -25.14
C ASP A 342 -11.68 68.60 -24.10
N VAL A 343 -12.03 68.54 -22.81
CA VAL A 343 -11.08 68.42 -21.70
C VAL A 343 -11.53 67.30 -20.78
N LEU A 344 -10.60 66.44 -20.40
CA LEU A 344 -10.70 65.42 -19.37
C LEU A 344 -9.95 65.92 -18.14
N GLN A 345 -10.63 65.95 -16.99
CA GLN A 345 -9.97 66.24 -15.72
C GLN A 345 -9.37 64.95 -15.14
N PHE A 346 -8.06 64.97 -14.89
CA PHE A 346 -7.34 63.88 -14.23
C PHE A 346 -6.49 64.45 -13.09
N GLY A 347 -6.99 64.35 -11.85
CA GLY A 347 -6.42 65.07 -10.71
C GLY A 347 -6.47 66.58 -10.93
N ALA A 348 -5.33 67.28 -10.81
CA ALA A 348 -5.22 68.71 -11.08
C ALA A 348 -4.89 69.05 -12.56
N ALA A 349 -4.72 68.05 -13.43
CA ALA A 349 -4.29 68.25 -14.81
C ALA A 349 -5.46 68.22 -15.80
N ALA A 350 -5.48 69.20 -16.72
CA ALA A 350 -6.39 69.22 -17.86
C ALA A 350 -5.76 68.44 -19.03
N VAL A 351 -6.44 67.39 -19.48
CA VAL A 351 -5.97 66.48 -20.53
C VAL A 351 -6.91 66.56 -21.72
N ARG A 352 -6.43 66.63 -22.95
CA ARG A 352 -7.27 66.47 -24.14
C ARG A 352 -7.56 64.97 -24.32
N PRO A 353 -8.82 64.50 -24.14
CA PRO A 353 -9.12 63.07 -24.13
C PRO A 353 -8.89 62.44 -25.51
N ASP A 354 -8.39 61.21 -25.49
CA ASP A 354 -8.35 60.39 -26.69
C ASP A 354 -9.77 59.98 -27.11
N ARG A 355 -10.04 60.02 -28.41
CA ARG A 355 -11.35 59.68 -28.97
C ARG A 355 -11.19 58.73 -30.14
N MET A 356 -11.96 57.66 -30.13
CA MET A 356 -12.13 56.77 -31.27
C MET A 356 -13.62 56.62 -31.56
N ASN A 357 -14.02 56.94 -32.79
CA ASN A 357 -15.41 56.72 -33.23
C ASN A 357 -15.67 55.22 -33.51
N HIS A 358 -16.91 54.88 -33.87
CA HIS A 358 -17.31 53.46 -33.97
C HIS A 358 -16.60 52.79 -35.15
N GLU A 359 -16.54 53.49 -36.28
CA GLU A 359 -15.94 53.01 -37.52
C GLU A 359 -14.42 52.79 -37.39
N GLN A 360 -13.73 53.68 -36.68
CA GLN A 360 -12.31 53.55 -36.36
C GLN A 360 -12.04 52.32 -35.48
N ALA A 361 -12.88 52.07 -34.47
CA ALA A 361 -12.76 50.90 -33.60
C ALA A 361 -13.02 49.59 -34.36
N VAL A 362 -14.06 49.56 -35.21
CA VAL A 362 -14.34 48.43 -36.11
C VAL A 362 -13.16 48.16 -37.04
N THR A 363 -12.59 49.21 -37.64
CA THR A 363 -11.45 49.11 -38.54
C THR A 363 -10.25 48.51 -37.82
N CYS A 364 -9.88 49.06 -36.66
CA CYS A 364 -8.80 48.53 -35.83
C CYS A 364 -9.00 47.06 -35.46
N ALA A 365 -10.20 46.70 -34.98
CA ALA A 365 -10.50 45.34 -34.58
C ALA A 365 -10.47 44.34 -35.76
N ARG A 366 -10.96 44.73 -36.94
CA ARG A 366 -10.88 43.90 -38.15
C ARG A 366 -9.45 43.72 -38.67
N TRP A 367 -8.60 44.73 -38.53
CA TRP A 367 -7.17 44.60 -38.85
C TRP A 367 -6.47 43.64 -37.90
N LEU A 368 -6.74 43.71 -36.61
CA LEU A 368 -6.24 42.77 -35.61
C LEU A 368 -6.76 41.35 -35.83
N ALA A 369 -8.01 41.18 -36.26
CA ALA A 369 -8.64 39.88 -36.52
C ALA A 369 -7.91 39.02 -37.57
N ARG A 370 -7.12 39.64 -38.45
CA ARG A 370 -6.29 38.95 -39.46
C ARG A 370 -5.17 38.12 -38.82
N TRP A 371 -4.78 38.46 -37.61
CA TRP A 371 -3.69 37.86 -36.87
C TRP A 371 -4.24 36.97 -35.78
N ARG A 372 -3.98 35.67 -35.86
CA ARG A 372 -4.34 34.73 -34.81
C ARG A 372 -3.19 34.67 -33.82
N CYS A 373 -3.50 34.87 -32.54
CA CYS A 373 -2.65 34.29 -31.51
C CYS A 373 -2.92 32.80 -31.63
N ALA A 374 -2.10 32.07 -32.38
CA ALA A 374 -2.11 30.62 -32.30
C ALA A 374 -2.05 30.32 -30.80
N PRO A 375 -2.94 29.53 -30.20
CA PRO A 375 -2.51 28.84 -28.99
C PRO A 375 -1.18 28.19 -29.38
N VAL A 376 -0.11 28.41 -28.61
CA VAL A 376 0.84 27.29 -28.51
C VAL A 376 -0.08 26.18 -28.04
N PRO A 377 -0.18 25.06 -28.75
CA PRO A 377 -0.88 23.93 -28.20
C PRO A 377 -0.13 23.58 -26.91
N GLU A 378 -0.56 24.14 -25.78
CA GLU A 378 -0.63 23.32 -24.59
C GLU A 378 -1.60 22.22 -25.01
N ALA A 379 -1.04 21.06 -25.36
CA ALA A 379 -1.72 19.89 -25.90
C ALA A 379 -2.23 20.00 -27.35
N ALA A 380 -1.33 19.76 -28.32
CA ALA A 380 -1.60 18.59 -29.15
C ALA A 380 -1.54 17.42 -28.18
N GLY A 381 -2.69 17.03 -27.64
CA GLY A 381 -2.74 16.01 -26.59
C GLY A 381 -2.07 14.73 -27.07
N TRP A 382 -1.72 13.86 -26.13
CA TRP A 382 -1.31 12.49 -26.45
C TRP A 382 -2.15 11.79 -27.53
N PRO A 383 -3.49 12.02 -27.65
CA PRO A 383 -4.30 11.43 -28.73
C PRO A 383 -3.82 11.79 -30.14
N GLU A 384 -3.50 13.06 -30.41
CA GLU A 384 -2.99 13.51 -31.70
C GLU A 384 -1.59 12.95 -31.98
N LEU A 385 -0.77 12.79 -30.94
CA LEU A 385 0.57 12.21 -31.05
C LEU A 385 0.52 10.74 -31.47
N ILE A 386 -0.45 9.98 -30.98
CA ILE A 386 -0.66 8.56 -31.30
C ILE A 386 -1.50 8.36 -32.58
N GLY A 387 -2.18 9.41 -33.06
CA GLY A 387 -3.03 9.36 -34.25
C GLY A 387 -4.45 8.86 -34.00
N ILE A 388 -4.97 9.03 -32.77
CA ILE A 388 -6.36 8.73 -32.42
C ILE A 388 -7.19 10.01 -32.24
N ALA A 389 -8.41 10.02 -32.77
CA ALA A 389 -9.30 11.18 -32.71
C ALA A 389 -10.00 11.34 -31.35
N ASP A 390 -10.44 10.23 -30.75
CA ASP A 390 -11.13 10.21 -29.45
C ASP A 390 -10.66 9.01 -28.60
N PRO A 391 -9.95 9.24 -27.48
CA PRO A 391 -9.47 8.19 -26.57
C PRO A 391 -10.57 7.30 -25.98
N ALA A 392 -11.80 7.80 -25.85
CA ALA A 392 -12.90 7.04 -25.29
C ALA A 392 -13.63 6.16 -26.31
N ARG A 393 -13.44 6.40 -27.61
CA ARG A 393 -14.27 5.80 -28.68
C ARG A 393 -13.51 5.13 -29.82
N PHE A 394 -12.17 5.16 -29.82
CA PHE A 394 -11.40 4.48 -30.86
C PHE A 394 -11.62 2.96 -30.84
N ASP A 395 -11.49 2.32 -32.00
CA ASP A 395 -11.63 0.87 -32.12
C ASP A 395 -10.25 0.19 -32.04
N PRO A 396 -9.92 -0.57 -30.97
CA PRO A 396 -8.57 -1.12 -30.79
C PRO A 396 -8.07 -2.00 -31.94
N PRO A 397 -8.87 -2.95 -32.49
CA PRO A 397 -8.46 -3.73 -33.65
C PRO A 397 -8.05 -2.89 -34.86
N SER A 398 -8.76 -1.78 -35.13
CA SER A 398 -8.43 -0.88 -36.26
C SER A 398 -7.07 -0.17 -36.12
N VAL A 399 -6.60 0.03 -34.88
CA VAL A 399 -5.28 0.63 -34.61
C VAL A 399 -4.19 -0.45 -34.64
N TRP A 400 -4.50 -1.66 -34.19
CA TRP A 400 -3.58 -2.80 -34.16
C TRP A 400 -3.30 -3.45 -35.53
N THR A 401 -4.14 -3.22 -36.54
CA THR A 401 -4.03 -3.86 -37.88
C THR A 401 -2.83 -3.44 -38.73
N THR A 402 -1.78 -2.84 -38.17
CA THR A 402 -0.68 -2.32 -38.99
C THR A 402 0.33 -3.43 -39.34
N SER A 403 0.35 -3.87 -40.59
CA SER A 403 1.27 -4.90 -41.12
C SER A 403 2.72 -4.43 -41.32
N ASP A 404 3.07 -3.22 -40.90
CA ASP A 404 4.38 -2.60 -41.14
C ASP A 404 5.41 -3.03 -40.07
N PRO A 405 6.43 -3.83 -40.42
CA PRO A 405 7.47 -4.26 -39.49
C PRO A 405 8.25 -3.10 -38.88
N GLN A 406 8.28 -1.92 -39.53
CA GLN A 406 8.97 -0.75 -38.98
C GLN A 406 8.24 -0.11 -37.79
N ARG A 407 6.95 -0.38 -37.62
CA ARG A 407 6.16 0.14 -36.48
C ARG A 407 6.17 -0.78 -35.27
N PHE A 408 6.59 -2.03 -35.44
CA PHE A 408 6.71 -2.99 -34.34
C PHE A 408 7.61 -2.44 -33.22
N LEU A 409 7.09 -2.41 -31.99
CA LEU A 409 7.70 -1.85 -30.77
C LEU A 409 8.21 -0.41 -30.91
N ARG A 410 7.61 0.38 -31.80
CA ARG A 410 7.95 1.78 -32.03
C ARG A 410 6.77 2.68 -31.71
N VAL A 411 6.97 3.65 -30.82
CA VAL A 411 5.89 4.49 -30.29
C VAL A 411 6.33 5.94 -30.12
N PRO A 412 5.49 6.93 -30.44
CA PRO A 412 5.81 8.32 -30.17
C PRO A 412 5.65 8.62 -28.66
N VAL A 413 6.65 9.27 -28.07
CA VAL A 413 6.70 9.58 -26.62
C VAL A 413 6.62 11.07 -26.32
N GLY A 414 6.85 11.92 -27.33
CA GLY A 414 6.88 13.37 -27.17
C GLY A 414 7.15 14.08 -28.48
N ARG A 415 7.53 15.36 -28.40
CA ARG A 415 7.89 16.19 -29.57
C ARG A 415 9.25 16.85 -29.38
N CYS A 416 10.02 16.92 -30.44
CA CYS A 416 11.29 17.65 -30.51
C CYS A 416 11.05 19.17 -30.54
N ALA A 417 12.14 19.96 -30.42
CA ALA A 417 12.06 21.43 -30.42
C ALA A 417 11.49 22.03 -31.72
N ASP A 418 11.58 21.30 -32.83
CA ASP A 418 11.02 21.65 -34.14
C ASP A 418 9.55 21.22 -34.31
N GLY A 419 8.95 20.59 -33.29
CA GLY A 419 7.58 20.10 -33.30
C GLY A 419 7.38 18.70 -33.88
N THR A 420 8.44 18.07 -34.42
CA THR A 420 8.38 16.70 -34.95
C THR A 420 8.14 15.68 -33.82
N PRO A 421 7.34 14.62 -34.05
CA PRO A 421 7.13 13.59 -33.03
C PRO A 421 8.40 12.76 -32.83
N LEU A 422 8.82 12.62 -31.58
CA LEU A 422 9.93 11.75 -31.21
C LEU A 422 9.40 10.33 -30.99
N HIS A 423 9.89 9.38 -31.79
CA HIS A 423 9.60 7.96 -31.64
C HIS A 423 10.69 7.27 -30.84
N LEU A 424 10.28 6.49 -29.82
CA LEU A 424 11.14 5.52 -29.16
C LEU A 424 10.94 4.16 -29.83
N ASP A 425 12.03 3.57 -30.32
CA ASP A 425 12.02 2.29 -31.02
C ASP A 425 12.77 1.23 -30.19
N LEU A 426 12.03 0.29 -29.62
CA LEU A 426 12.57 -0.73 -28.72
C LEU A 426 13.05 -2.00 -29.44
N LYS A 427 13.02 -2.02 -30.78
CA LYS A 427 13.57 -3.15 -31.54
C LYS A 427 15.08 -3.21 -31.37
N GLU A 428 15.63 -4.36 -31.73
CA GLU A 428 17.06 -4.56 -31.80
C GLU A 428 17.72 -3.69 -32.88
N ALA A 429 18.99 -3.33 -32.67
CA ALA A 429 19.77 -2.59 -33.66
C ALA A 429 19.85 -3.31 -35.02
N ALA A 430 19.74 -4.65 -35.05
CA ALA A 430 19.68 -5.44 -36.28
C ALA A 430 18.40 -5.21 -37.11
N HIS A 431 17.38 -4.56 -36.53
CA HIS A 431 16.11 -4.21 -37.16
C HIS A 431 15.89 -2.68 -37.15
N ASP A 432 16.99 -1.92 -37.23
CA ASP A 432 17.03 -0.45 -37.21
C ASP A 432 16.41 0.20 -35.94
N GLY A 433 16.31 -0.56 -34.85
CA GLY A 433 15.82 -0.07 -33.56
C GLY A 433 16.90 0.53 -32.67
N MET A 434 16.48 1.15 -31.56
CA MET A 434 17.40 1.75 -30.58
C MET A 434 17.97 0.74 -29.57
N GLY A 435 17.62 -0.54 -29.71
CA GLY A 435 18.04 -1.63 -28.83
C GLY A 435 16.96 -2.04 -27.82
N PRO A 436 16.97 -3.31 -27.36
CA PRO A 436 15.89 -3.87 -26.55
C PRO A 436 15.91 -3.45 -25.08
N HIS A 437 17.02 -2.87 -24.60
CA HIS A 437 17.15 -2.45 -23.21
C HIS A 437 17.56 -0.98 -23.12
N GLY A 438 17.04 -0.26 -22.13
CA GLY A 438 17.35 1.15 -21.94
C GLY A 438 17.21 1.63 -20.50
N LEU A 439 17.67 2.86 -20.29
CA LEU A 439 17.76 3.51 -18.99
C LEU A 439 16.97 4.83 -19.01
N CYS A 440 16.19 5.10 -17.95
CA CYS A 440 15.47 6.34 -17.74
C CYS A 440 15.87 6.97 -16.40
N VAL A 441 16.47 8.17 -16.43
CA VAL A 441 16.86 8.88 -15.20
C VAL A 441 16.18 10.24 -15.15
N GLY A 442 15.63 10.61 -13.98
CA GLY A 442 15.00 11.91 -13.79
C GLY A 442 14.66 12.18 -12.33
N ALA A 443 15.01 13.36 -11.84
CA ALA A 443 14.74 13.80 -10.48
C ALA A 443 13.23 13.84 -10.16
N THR A 444 12.88 13.87 -8.88
CA THR A 444 11.49 14.07 -8.45
C THR A 444 10.90 15.35 -9.07
N GLY A 445 9.71 15.26 -9.65
CA GLY A 445 9.07 16.39 -10.34
C GLY A 445 9.53 16.64 -11.78
N SER A 446 10.54 15.92 -12.28
CA SER A 446 11.00 16.04 -13.68
C SER A 446 10.02 15.47 -14.71
N GLY A 447 9.06 14.65 -14.29
CA GLY A 447 8.08 13.98 -15.17
C GLY A 447 8.40 12.51 -15.49
N LYS A 448 9.36 11.87 -14.82
CA LYS A 448 9.73 10.45 -15.04
C LYS A 448 8.54 9.49 -15.05
N SER A 449 7.71 9.49 -14.01
CA SER A 449 6.55 8.59 -13.92
C SER A 449 5.54 8.84 -15.05
N GLU A 450 5.37 10.09 -15.44
CA GLU A 450 4.47 10.46 -16.54
C GLU A 450 5.01 10.03 -17.91
N PHE A 451 6.33 10.09 -18.10
CA PHE A 451 6.99 9.51 -19.27
C PHE A 451 6.79 8.00 -19.36
N LEU A 452 6.97 7.26 -18.26
CA LEU A 452 6.76 5.81 -18.22
C LEU A 452 5.30 5.45 -18.54
N ARG A 453 4.32 6.18 -17.99
CA ARG A 453 2.91 6.05 -18.34
C ARG A 453 2.65 6.31 -19.82
N THR A 454 3.23 7.38 -20.37
CA THR A 454 3.08 7.77 -21.77
C THR A 454 3.61 6.69 -22.71
N LEU A 455 4.79 6.14 -22.39
CA LEU A 455 5.42 5.06 -23.15
C LEU A 455 4.55 3.80 -23.11
N VAL A 456 4.17 3.34 -21.92
CA VAL A 456 3.35 2.12 -21.73
C VAL A 456 1.99 2.28 -22.41
N LEU A 457 1.31 3.40 -22.21
CA LEU A 457 0.01 3.67 -22.82
C LEU A 457 0.10 3.68 -24.35
N GLY A 458 1.14 4.30 -24.90
CA GLY A 458 1.37 4.34 -26.35
C GLY A 458 1.62 2.96 -26.94
N LEU A 459 2.34 2.09 -26.22
CA LEU A 459 2.62 0.73 -26.65
C LEU A 459 1.35 -0.14 -26.64
N ILE A 460 0.56 -0.15 -25.56
CA ILE A 460 -0.67 -0.97 -25.48
C ILE A 460 -1.78 -0.48 -26.42
N THR A 461 -1.73 0.79 -26.83
CA THR A 461 -2.67 1.37 -27.79
C THR A 461 -2.32 0.97 -29.22
N THR A 462 -1.03 0.86 -29.54
CA THR A 462 -0.56 0.58 -30.90
C THR A 462 -0.29 -0.90 -31.19
N HIS A 463 -0.13 -1.75 -30.16
CA HIS A 463 0.17 -3.17 -30.30
C HIS A 463 -0.89 -4.04 -29.62
N PRO A 464 -1.27 -5.18 -30.22
CA PRO A 464 -2.18 -6.14 -29.59
C PRO A 464 -1.44 -6.98 -28.50
N PRO A 465 -2.15 -7.54 -27.49
CA PRO A 465 -1.56 -8.39 -26.45
C PRO A 465 -0.81 -9.62 -26.98
N GLU A 466 -1.21 -10.11 -28.16
CA GLU A 466 -0.58 -11.23 -28.86
C GLU A 466 0.87 -10.91 -29.29
N GLU A 467 1.21 -9.62 -29.42
CA GLU A 467 2.52 -9.15 -29.84
C GLU A 467 3.34 -8.53 -28.71
N LEU A 468 2.69 -7.96 -27.69
CA LEU A 468 3.34 -7.29 -26.57
C LEU A 468 2.66 -7.58 -25.23
N ASN A 469 3.45 -8.07 -24.28
CA ASN A 469 3.12 -8.19 -22.88
C ASN A 469 4.02 -7.31 -22.01
N LEU A 470 3.51 -6.93 -20.85
CA LEU A 470 4.17 -5.99 -19.93
C LEU A 470 4.33 -6.59 -18.53
N VAL A 471 5.49 -6.39 -17.93
CA VAL A 471 5.75 -6.58 -16.50
C VAL A 471 6.13 -5.22 -15.94
N LEU A 472 5.28 -4.68 -15.05
CA LEU A 472 5.42 -3.34 -14.50
C LEU A 472 5.78 -3.46 -13.02
N ILE A 473 6.96 -2.96 -12.64
CA ILE A 473 7.52 -3.08 -11.29
C ILE A 473 7.73 -1.68 -10.72
N ASP A 474 7.16 -1.41 -9.53
CA ASP A 474 7.33 -0.18 -8.77
C ASP A 474 7.83 -0.51 -7.35
N PHE A 475 9.13 -0.28 -7.11
CA PHE A 475 9.78 -0.73 -5.88
C PHE A 475 9.28 -0.01 -4.62
N LYS A 476 9.09 1.32 -4.69
CA LYS A 476 8.72 2.17 -3.53
C LYS A 476 7.20 2.31 -3.34
N GLY A 477 6.38 1.63 -4.13
CA GLY A 477 4.91 1.73 -4.02
C GLY A 477 4.34 3.02 -4.61
N GLY A 478 4.99 3.56 -5.64
CA GLY A 478 4.45 4.68 -6.39
C GLY A 478 3.14 4.35 -7.11
N ALA A 479 2.42 5.40 -7.52
CA ALA A 479 1.20 5.29 -8.32
C ALA A 479 1.50 5.24 -9.83
N THR A 480 2.75 5.00 -10.25
CA THR A 480 3.18 5.17 -11.65
C THR A 480 2.33 4.33 -12.61
N PHE A 481 2.04 3.07 -12.28
CA PHE A 481 1.32 2.16 -13.18
C PHE A 481 -0.12 1.85 -12.72
N LEU A 482 -0.67 2.66 -11.80
CA LEU A 482 -2.02 2.45 -11.28
C LEU A 482 -3.06 2.48 -12.43
N GLY A 483 -4.02 1.56 -12.37
CA GLY A 483 -5.08 1.43 -13.38
C GLY A 483 -4.73 0.55 -14.59
N LEU A 484 -3.44 0.38 -14.94
CA LEU A 484 -3.03 -0.36 -16.13
C LEU A 484 -3.30 -1.87 -16.07
N HIS A 485 -3.46 -2.45 -14.88
CA HIS A 485 -3.74 -3.89 -14.67
C HIS A 485 -5.01 -4.40 -15.37
N ARG A 486 -5.91 -3.50 -15.80
CA ARG A 486 -7.14 -3.86 -16.54
C ARG A 486 -6.90 -4.14 -18.03
N ALA A 487 -5.75 -3.73 -18.57
CA ALA A 487 -5.37 -4.03 -19.95
C ALA A 487 -4.84 -5.47 -20.05
N ARG A 488 -5.26 -6.20 -21.09
CA ARG A 488 -4.87 -7.61 -21.28
C ARG A 488 -3.38 -7.82 -21.60
N HIS A 489 -2.65 -6.76 -21.96
CA HIS A 489 -1.19 -6.77 -22.13
C HIS A 489 -0.42 -6.92 -20.81
N VAL A 490 -0.99 -6.50 -19.68
CA VAL A 490 -0.28 -6.49 -18.41
C VAL A 490 -0.28 -7.91 -17.84
N SER A 491 0.88 -8.55 -17.92
CA SER A 491 1.16 -9.86 -17.32
C SER A 491 1.28 -9.78 -15.81
N ALA A 492 1.90 -8.71 -15.33
CA ALA A 492 2.21 -8.49 -13.92
C ALA A 492 2.27 -7.00 -13.60
N LEU A 493 1.62 -6.59 -12.52
CA LEU A 493 1.82 -5.29 -11.87
C LEU A 493 2.27 -5.55 -10.43
N ILE A 494 3.53 -5.24 -10.14
CA ILE A 494 4.15 -5.51 -8.85
C ILE A 494 4.52 -4.17 -8.21
N THR A 495 3.93 -3.86 -7.06
CA THR A 495 4.10 -2.58 -6.37
C THR A 495 4.47 -2.80 -4.91
N ASN A 496 5.09 -1.81 -4.28
CA ASN A 496 5.40 -1.79 -2.84
C ASN A 496 6.31 -2.94 -2.38
N LEU A 497 7.35 -3.25 -3.17
CA LEU A 497 8.31 -4.31 -2.85
C LEU A 497 9.28 -3.94 -1.73
N ALA A 498 9.48 -2.65 -1.44
CA ALA A 498 10.45 -2.17 -0.45
C ALA A 498 10.17 -2.67 0.98
N GLU A 499 8.92 -2.99 1.31
CA GLU A 499 8.53 -3.45 2.65
C GLU A 499 8.53 -4.99 2.76
N GLU A 500 8.59 -5.72 1.63
CA GLU A 500 8.40 -7.17 1.57
C GLU A 500 9.53 -7.88 0.82
N ALA A 501 10.68 -8.06 1.48
CA ALA A 501 11.87 -8.73 0.93
C ALA A 501 11.58 -10.11 0.28
N GLN A 502 10.61 -10.86 0.82
CA GLN A 502 10.19 -12.15 0.27
C GLN A 502 9.59 -12.05 -1.14
N LEU A 503 8.86 -10.97 -1.43
CA LEU A 503 8.27 -10.74 -2.75
C LEU A 503 9.32 -10.42 -3.81
N VAL A 504 10.44 -9.79 -3.42
CA VAL A 504 11.57 -9.52 -4.33
C VAL A 504 12.23 -10.83 -4.76
N ALA A 505 12.49 -11.74 -3.83
CA ALA A 505 13.04 -13.06 -4.14
C ALA A 505 12.09 -13.86 -5.05
N ARG A 506 10.80 -13.89 -4.71
CA ARG A 506 9.75 -14.50 -5.53
C ARG A 506 9.70 -13.91 -6.95
N MET A 507 9.91 -12.59 -7.09
CA MET A 507 9.89 -11.91 -8.38
C MET A 507 11.10 -12.30 -9.22
N ALA A 508 12.27 -12.46 -8.59
CA ALA A 508 13.46 -12.97 -9.25
C ALA A 508 13.21 -14.37 -9.83
N ASP A 509 12.62 -15.27 -9.03
CA ASP A 509 12.29 -16.63 -9.46
C ASP A 509 11.28 -16.64 -10.61
N ALA A 510 10.23 -15.82 -10.55
CA ALA A 510 9.20 -15.73 -11.59
C ALA A 510 9.76 -15.24 -12.94
N LEU A 511 10.66 -14.24 -12.91
CA LEU A 511 11.33 -13.71 -14.10
C LEU A 511 12.38 -14.69 -14.66
N ALA A 512 13.15 -15.35 -13.80
CA ALA A 512 14.06 -16.41 -14.21
C ALA A 512 13.31 -17.58 -14.85
N GLY A 513 12.18 -17.96 -14.25
CA GLY A 513 11.24 -18.94 -14.80
C GLY A 513 10.71 -18.57 -16.18
N GLU A 514 10.41 -17.28 -16.42
CA GLU A 514 9.98 -16.81 -17.75
C GLU A 514 11.10 -16.94 -18.79
N MET A 515 12.35 -16.64 -18.41
CA MET A 515 13.50 -16.84 -19.29
C MET A 515 13.62 -18.32 -19.69
N THR A 516 13.55 -19.23 -18.72
CA THR A 516 13.62 -20.67 -18.96
C THR A 516 12.45 -21.16 -19.81
N ARG A 517 11.21 -20.76 -19.49
CA ARG A 517 10.01 -21.11 -20.28
C ARG A 517 10.15 -20.70 -21.74
N ARG A 518 10.62 -19.48 -22.00
CA ARG A 518 10.85 -18.98 -23.37
C ARG A 518 11.93 -19.77 -24.10
N GLN A 519 13.05 -20.09 -23.43
CA GLN A 519 14.09 -20.95 -24.00
C GLN A 519 13.56 -22.33 -24.36
N GLU A 520 12.76 -22.94 -23.49
CA GLU A 520 12.15 -24.25 -23.74
C GLU A 520 11.15 -24.22 -24.91
N LEU A 521 10.36 -23.15 -25.04
CA LEU A 521 9.46 -22.95 -26.19
C LEU A 521 10.24 -22.85 -27.50
N LEU A 522 11.33 -22.07 -27.54
CA LEU A 522 12.19 -21.98 -28.73
C LEU A 522 12.84 -23.33 -29.07
N ARG A 523 13.25 -24.09 -28.05
CA ARG A 523 13.79 -25.45 -28.21
C ARG A 523 12.74 -26.43 -28.75
N ALA A 524 11.54 -26.43 -28.19
CA ALA A 524 10.43 -27.28 -28.60
C ALA A 524 9.91 -26.95 -30.01
N ALA A 525 10.05 -25.70 -30.45
CA ALA A 525 9.67 -25.23 -31.79
C ALA A 525 10.61 -25.69 -32.93
N GLY A 526 11.54 -26.61 -32.66
CA GLY A 526 12.54 -27.10 -33.62
C GLY A 526 13.94 -26.49 -33.41
N ASN A 527 14.29 -26.17 -32.16
CA ASN A 527 15.58 -25.58 -31.78
C ASN A 527 15.88 -24.26 -32.48
N VAL A 528 14.89 -23.38 -32.49
CA VAL A 528 14.93 -22.07 -33.13
C VAL A 528 15.86 -21.13 -32.36
N ALA A 529 16.68 -20.34 -33.05
CA ALA A 529 17.77 -19.58 -32.41
C ALA A 529 17.31 -18.31 -31.69
N ASN A 530 16.23 -17.68 -32.16
CA ASN A 530 15.70 -16.45 -31.58
C ASN A 530 14.18 -16.30 -31.82
N ILE A 531 13.56 -15.40 -31.05
CA ILE A 531 12.12 -15.15 -31.09
C ILE A 531 11.63 -14.63 -32.45
N ALA A 532 12.46 -13.92 -33.22
CA ALA A 532 12.04 -13.40 -34.52
C ALA A 532 11.79 -14.54 -35.52
N GLU A 533 12.57 -15.62 -35.46
CA GLU A 533 12.32 -16.82 -36.26
C GLU A 533 11.08 -17.59 -35.77
N TYR A 534 10.88 -17.67 -34.45
CA TYR A 534 9.69 -18.30 -33.86
C TYR A 534 8.41 -17.61 -34.34
N ARG A 535 8.37 -16.27 -34.33
CA ARG A 535 7.20 -15.49 -34.77
C ARG A 535 6.88 -15.58 -36.26
N ARG A 536 7.84 -15.97 -37.10
CA ARG A 536 7.58 -16.21 -38.52
C ARG A 536 6.77 -17.50 -38.76
N ARG A 537 6.68 -18.39 -37.76
CA ARG A 537 5.89 -19.61 -37.83
C ARG A 537 4.45 -19.34 -37.39
N THR A 538 3.51 -19.60 -38.28
CA THR A 538 2.07 -19.40 -38.03
C THR A 538 1.39 -20.61 -37.39
N ASP A 539 2.08 -21.76 -37.35
CA ASP A 539 1.57 -23.01 -36.79
C ASP A 539 1.84 -23.18 -35.28
N LEU A 540 2.54 -22.22 -34.67
CA LEU A 540 2.89 -22.22 -33.25
C LEU A 540 2.04 -21.19 -32.48
N PRO A 541 1.80 -21.39 -31.17
CA PRO A 541 1.16 -20.38 -30.34
C PRO A 541 1.95 -19.06 -30.32
N ALA A 542 1.24 -17.93 -30.32
CA ALA A 542 1.87 -16.60 -30.31
C ALA A 542 2.78 -16.40 -29.08
N LEU A 543 3.98 -15.85 -29.32
CA LEU A 543 4.95 -15.52 -28.28
C LEU A 543 5.25 -14.00 -28.28
N PRO A 544 4.51 -13.20 -27.50
CA PRO A 544 4.65 -11.75 -27.46
C PRO A 544 5.99 -11.28 -26.89
N ALA A 545 6.43 -10.09 -27.26
CA ALA A 545 7.58 -9.43 -26.67
C ALA A 545 7.23 -9.09 -25.23
N LEU A 546 8.17 -9.23 -24.30
CA LEU A 546 7.94 -8.91 -22.90
C LEU A 546 8.74 -7.68 -22.54
N LEU A 547 8.07 -6.54 -22.32
CA LEU A 547 8.72 -5.35 -21.80
C LEU A 547 8.62 -5.33 -20.27
N ILE A 548 9.77 -5.39 -19.62
CA ILE A 548 9.92 -5.30 -18.17
C ILE A 548 10.32 -3.87 -17.82
N VAL A 549 9.44 -3.14 -17.15
CA VAL A 549 9.69 -1.77 -16.70
C VAL A 549 9.89 -1.78 -15.19
N VAL A 550 11.07 -1.38 -14.73
CA VAL A 550 11.43 -1.34 -13.31
C VAL A 550 11.61 0.10 -12.88
N ASP A 551 10.67 0.62 -12.11
CA ASP A 551 10.78 1.94 -11.49
C ASP A 551 11.52 1.86 -10.14
N GLU A 552 12.38 2.84 -9.89
CA GLU A 552 13.31 2.90 -8.75
C GLU A 552 14.26 1.69 -8.64
N PHE A 553 14.81 1.22 -9.77
CA PHE A 553 15.69 0.04 -9.78
C PHE A 553 16.96 0.20 -8.92
N SER A 554 17.48 1.43 -8.76
CA SER A 554 18.71 1.66 -7.98
C SER A 554 18.51 1.36 -6.50
N GLU A 555 17.31 1.63 -5.97
CA GLU A 555 16.92 1.33 -4.59
C GLU A 555 16.71 -0.17 -4.39
N LEU A 556 16.11 -0.83 -5.40
CA LEU A 556 15.99 -2.29 -5.43
C LEU A 556 17.36 -2.95 -5.30
N LEU A 557 18.36 -2.53 -6.09
CA LEU A 557 19.72 -3.09 -6.03
C LEU A 557 20.50 -2.68 -4.77
N GLN A 558 20.10 -1.60 -4.10
CA GLN A 558 20.69 -1.21 -2.82
C GLN A 558 20.28 -2.17 -1.70
N GLN A 559 19.00 -2.54 -1.67
CA GLN A 559 18.44 -3.46 -0.67
C GLN A 559 18.69 -4.93 -1.02
N HIS A 560 18.69 -5.26 -2.32
CA HIS A 560 18.83 -6.63 -2.83
C HIS A 560 19.90 -6.70 -3.95
N PRO A 561 21.21 -6.71 -3.60
CA PRO A 561 22.29 -6.71 -4.58
C PRO A 561 22.30 -7.93 -5.52
N ASP A 562 21.90 -9.10 -5.02
CA ASP A 562 21.87 -10.37 -5.76
C ASP A 562 20.98 -10.30 -7.03
N PHE A 563 20.01 -9.38 -7.04
CA PHE A 563 19.10 -9.19 -8.18
C PHE A 563 19.82 -8.64 -9.43
N ALA A 564 21.00 -8.02 -9.27
CA ALA A 564 21.79 -7.52 -10.40
C ALA A 564 22.14 -8.62 -11.40
N GLU A 565 22.41 -9.85 -10.93
CA GLU A 565 22.75 -10.99 -11.78
C GLU A 565 21.62 -11.34 -12.76
N LEU A 566 20.37 -11.24 -12.30
CA LEU A 566 19.19 -11.47 -13.14
C LEU A 566 19.07 -10.41 -14.24
N PHE A 567 19.28 -9.13 -13.92
CA PHE A 567 19.27 -8.08 -14.95
C PHE A 567 20.39 -8.27 -15.97
N VAL A 568 21.58 -8.71 -15.55
CA VAL A 568 22.67 -9.02 -16.48
C VAL A 568 22.31 -10.21 -17.36
N ALA A 569 21.69 -11.25 -16.79
CA ALA A 569 21.20 -12.40 -17.55
C ALA A 569 20.16 -11.99 -18.60
N ILE A 570 19.21 -11.12 -18.24
CA ILE A 570 18.23 -10.53 -19.17
C ILE A 570 18.93 -9.66 -20.21
N GLY A 571 19.90 -8.83 -19.85
CA GLY A 571 20.66 -8.01 -20.81
C GLY A 571 21.43 -8.84 -21.84
N ARG A 572 21.90 -10.03 -21.43
CA ARG A 572 22.64 -10.96 -22.30
C ARG A 572 21.74 -11.82 -23.19
N LEU A 573 20.69 -12.41 -22.62
CA LEU A 573 19.83 -13.40 -23.30
C LEU A 573 18.50 -12.83 -23.79
N GLY A 574 18.05 -11.73 -23.19
CA GLY A 574 16.72 -11.15 -23.39
C GLY A 574 16.44 -10.78 -24.84
N ARG A 575 17.46 -10.30 -25.57
CA ARG A 575 17.39 -10.09 -27.02
C ARG A 575 16.81 -11.32 -27.77
N SER A 576 17.47 -12.48 -27.62
CA SER A 576 17.03 -13.71 -28.29
C SER A 576 15.67 -14.23 -27.82
N LEU A 577 15.27 -13.92 -26.58
CA LEU A 577 14.01 -14.35 -25.97
C LEU A 577 12.87 -13.33 -26.17
N GLY A 578 13.15 -12.18 -26.78
CA GLY A 578 12.23 -11.03 -26.87
C GLY A 578 11.81 -10.48 -25.51
N MET A 579 12.72 -10.48 -24.54
CA MET A 579 12.57 -9.81 -23.25
C MET A 579 13.34 -8.50 -23.28
N HIS A 580 12.61 -7.38 -23.16
CA HIS A 580 13.10 -6.01 -23.22
C HIS A 580 13.11 -5.44 -21.80
N LEU A 581 14.13 -4.64 -21.45
CA LEU A 581 14.31 -4.14 -20.08
C LEU A 581 14.43 -2.63 -20.07
N LEU A 582 13.53 -1.95 -19.35
CA LEU A 582 13.59 -0.52 -19.10
C LEU A 582 13.80 -0.26 -17.62
N LEU A 583 15.00 0.18 -17.25
CA LEU A 583 15.34 0.54 -15.88
C LEU A 583 15.11 2.03 -15.67
N ALA A 584 14.37 2.40 -14.62
CA ALA A 584 14.08 3.79 -14.30
C ALA A 584 14.47 4.12 -12.85
N SER A 585 15.06 5.29 -12.61
CA SER A 585 15.43 5.73 -11.26
C SER A 585 15.42 7.24 -11.10
N GLN A 586 15.15 7.71 -9.88
CA GLN A 586 15.27 9.13 -9.53
C GLN A 586 16.72 9.61 -9.42
N ARG A 587 17.62 8.70 -9.02
CA ARG A 587 19.05 8.96 -8.83
C ARG A 587 19.85 7.81 -9.41
N LEU A 588 21.06 8.11 -9.87
CA LEU A 588 21.95 7.09 -10.42
C LEU A 588 23.23 7.02 -9.60
N ASP A 589 23.58 5.82 -9.16
CA ASP A 589 24.86 5.49 -8.54
C ASP A 589 25.65 4.60 -9.52
N GLU A 590 26.79 5.10 -10.02
CA GLU A 590 27.61 4.43 -11.05
C GLU A 590 28.02 3.01 -10.64
N GLY A 591 28.25 2.77 -9.35
CA GLY A 591 28.64 1.44 -8.86
C GLY A 591 27.58 0.36 -9.11
N ARG A 592 26.30 0.76 -9.28
CA ARG A 592 25.14 -0.14 -9.40
C ARG A 592 24.86 -0.59 -10.84
N LEU A 593 25.45 0.07 -11.84
CA LEU A 593 25.29 -0.28 -13.25
C LEU A 593 26.35 -1.28 -13.76
N ARG A 594 27.28 -1.69 -12.91
CA ARG A 594 28.42 -2.53 -13.29
C ARG A 594 27.95 -3.82 -13.98
N GLY A 595 28.35 -4.02 -15.23
CA GLY A 595 27.96 -5.17 -16.06
C GLY A 595 26.63 -5.01 -16.82
N LEU A 596 25.83 -3.98 -16.52
CA LEU A 596 24.58 -3.66 -17.24
C LEU A 596 24.79 -2.59 -18.31
N GLU A 597 25.74 -1.67 -18.14
CA GLU A 597 25.95 -0.52 -19.03
C GLU A 597 26.10 -0.88 -20.50
N SER A 598 26.77 -2.00 -20.80
CA SER A 598 26.98 -2.50 -22.17
C SER A 598 25.71 -3.02 -22.83
N HIS A 599 24.67 -3.32 -22.05
CA HIS A 599 23.40 -3.84 -22.54
C HIS A 599 22.34 -2.74 -22.70
N LEU A 600 22.46 -1.63 -21.96
CA LEU A 600 21.52 -0.50 -21.97
C LEU A 600 21.81 0.43 -23.17
N SER A 601 21.10 0.20 -24.26
CA SER A 601 21.39 0.77 -25.59
C SER A 601 20.92 2.22 -25.73
N TYR A 602 19.69 2.53 -25.35
CA TYR A 602 19.13 3.89 -25.37
C TYR A 602 19.02 4.46 -23.95
N ARG A 603 19.19 5.78 -23.81
CA ARG A 603 19.13 6.46 -22.52
C ARG A 603 18.25 7.70 -22.58
N VAL A 604 17.21 7.72 -21.78
CA VAL A 604 16.33 8.88 -21.58
C VAL A 604 16.74 9.57 -20.30
N CYS A 605 17.08 10.86 -20.39
CA CYS A 605 17.51 11.64 -19.25
C CYS A 605 16.61 12.88 -19.15
N LEU A 606 15.71 12.89 -18.17
CA LEU A 606 14.97 14.08 -17.77
C LEU A 606 15.85 14.95 -16.87
N LYS A 607 15.30 16.05 -16.35
CA LYS A 607 16.02 16.93 -15.44
C LYS A 607 16.63 16.15 -14.26
N THR A 608 17.96 16.22 -14.09
CA THR A 608 18.72 15.56 -13.01
C THR A 608 18.98 16.50 -11.82
N PHE A 609 19.37 15.95 -10.66
CA PHE A 609 19.72 16.76 -9.48
C PHE A 609 21.11 17.38 -9.60
N SER A 610 22.02 16.72 -10.31
CA SER A 610 23.40 17.19 -10.49
C SER A 610 23.90 17.04 -11.92
N SER A 611 24.96 17.79 -12.24
CA SER A 611 25.68 17.66 -13.52
C SER A 611 26.40 16.31 -13.65
N ASN A 612 26.82 15.69 -12.54
CA ASN A 612 27.47 14.38 -12.55
C ASN A 612 26.49 13.28 -12.99
N GLU A 613 25.27 13.24 -12.46
CA GLU A 613 24.25 12.28 -12.89
C GLU A 613 23.97 12.38 -14.41
N SER A 614 23.89 13.61 -14.93
CA SER A 614 23.75 13.84 -16.37
C SER A 614 24.93 13.27 -17.16
N ARG A 615 26.17 13.46 -16.66
CA ARG A 615 27.37 12.92 -17.31
C ARG A 615 27.41 11.40 -17.28
N SER A 616 27.04 10.76 -16.18
CA SER A 616 27.01 9.29 -16.07
C SER A 616 26.02 8.67 -17.06
N VAL A 617 24.87 9.32 -17.29
CA VAL A 617 23.85 8.84 -18.23
C VAL A 617 24.18 9.22 -19.68
N LEU A 618 24.36 10.51 -19.97
CA LEU A 618 24.48 11.04 -21.33
C LEU A 618 25.92 11.20 -21.81
N GLY A 619 26.88 11.36 -20.90
CA GLY A 619 28.25 11.80 -21.18
C GLY A 619 28.45 13.31 -21.09
N ILE A 620 27.38 14.10 -20.91
CA ILE A 620 27.39 15.57 -20.85
C ILE A 620 26.53 16.09 -19.69
N ALA A 621 26.62 17.38 -19.35
CA ALA A 621 25.94 17.97 -18.19
C ALA A 621 24.53 18.53 -18.48
N ASP A 622 24.11 18.59 -19.74
CA ASP A 622 22.98 19.37 -20.22
C ASP A 622 21.62 19.00 -19.63
N ALA A 623 21.43 17.77 -19.14
CA ALA A 623 20.16 17.38 -18.51
C ALA A 623 19.93 18.11 -17.17
N TYR A 624 21.00 18.52 -16.48
CA TYR A 624 20.89 19.34 -15.27
C TYR A 624 20.30 20.73 -15.57
N GLU A 625 20.64 21.29 -16.73
CA GLU A 625 20.23 22.63 -17.19
C GLU A 625 18.83 22.66 -17.81
N LEU A 626 18.15 21.51 -17.93
CA LEU A 626 16.77 21.45 -18.41
C LEU A 626 15.84 22.33 -17.54
N PRO A 627 14.81 22.96 -18.15
CA PRO A 627 13.86 23.78 -17.41
C PRO A 627 13.12 22.96 -16.34
N ASN A 628 12.60 23.62 -15.32
CA ASN A 628 11.81 22.98 -14.26
C ASN A 628 10.42 22.49 -14.73
N THR A 629 10.09 22.67 -16.01
CA THR A 629 8.87 22.16 -16.62
C THR A 629 8.94 20.63 -16.72
N PRO A 630 8.03 19.89 -16.08
CA PRO A 630 8.02 18.43 -16.17
C PRO A 630 7.89 17.96 -17.62
N GLY A 631 8.60 16.90 -17.97
CA GLY A 631 8.61 16.29 -19.31
C GLY A 631 9.69 16.82 -20.26
N ALA A 632 10.46 17.83 -19.87
CA ALA A 632 11.65 18.21 -20.64
C ALA A 632 12.74 17.13 -20.49
N ALA A 633 13.25 16.59 -21.61
CA ALA A 633 14.16 15.45 -21.59
C ALA A 633 15.14 15.44 -22.78
N TYR A 634 16.23 14.70 -22.62
CA TYR A 634 17.13 14.28 -23.69
C TYR A 634 17.02 12.78 -23.92
N LEU A 635 17.07 12.36 -25.19
CA LEU A 635 17.27 10.98 -25.60
C LEU A 635 18.68 10.84 -26.18
N LYS A 636 19.48 9.91 -25.65
CA LYS A 636 20.72 9.43 -26.26
C LYS A 636 20.45 8.13 -27.02
N THR A 637 20.66 8.15 -28.33
CA THR A 637 20.54 6.98 -29.20
C THR A 637 21.79 6.10 -29.13
N PRO A 638 21.75 4.85 -29.65
CA PRO A 638 22.93 3.99 -29.75
C PRO A 638 24.07 4.57 -30.60
N SER A 639 23.73 5.40 -31.60
CA SER A 639 24.70 6.14 -32.42
C SER A 639 25.44 7.24 -31.65
N GLY A 640 24.97 7.59 -30.44
CA GLY A 640 25.52 8.65 -29.62
C GLY A 640 24.86 10.01 -29.82
N ASP A 641 23.87 10.11 -30.71
CA ASP A 641 23.14 11.34 -30.98
C ASP A 641 22.27 11.73 -29.78
N LEU A 642 22.19 13.04 -29.52
CA LEU A 642 21.42 13.61 -28.43
C LEU A 642 20.26 14.42 -28.97
N VAL A 643 19.04 14.00 -28.65
CA VAL A 643 17.81 14.64 -29.12
C VAL A 643 17.06 15.23 -27.93
N ARG A 644 16.86 16.55 -27.95
CA ARG A 644 16.04 17.24 -26.94
C ARG A 644 14.57 17.17 -27.32
N PHE A 645 13.72 16.81 -26.36
CA PHE A 645 12.28 16.70 -26.58
C PHE A 645 11.47 17.04 -25.32
N GLN A 646 10.16 17.20 -25.52
CA GLN A 646 9.16 17.36 -24.48
C GLN A 646 8.21 16.17 -24.52
N THR A 647 8.03 15.46 -23.40
CA THR A 647 7.14 14.31 -23.29
C THR A 647 5.68 14.71 -23.43
N ALA A 648 4.85 13.82 -23.97
CA ALA A 648 3.39 13.97 -23.90
C ALA A 648 2.88 13.76 -22.45
N PHE A 649 1.63 14.15 -22.22
CA PHE A 649 0.97 14.07 -20.92
C PHE A 649 -0.36 13.30 -21.07
N VAL A 650 -0.55 12.25 -20.29
CA VAL A 650 -1.70 11.32 -20.35
C VAL A 650 -2.59 11.36 -19.11
N SER A 651 -2.10 12.01 -18.04
CA SER A 651 -2.82 12.19 -16.78
C SER A 651 -3.74 13.43 -16.77
N ALA A 652 -3.91 14.13 -17.90
CA ALA A 652 -4.84 15.25 -18.01
C ALA A 652 -6.29 14.76 -17.84
N THR A 653 -7.05 15.40 -16.97
CA THR A 653 -8.47 15.13 -16.75
C THR A 653 -9.30 15.76 -17.87
N GLY A 654 -9.98 14.92 -18.65
CA GLY A 654 -10.98 15.35 -19.63
C GLY A 654 -12.38 15.33 -19.01
N THR A 655 -13.15 16.40 -19.18
CA THR A 655 -14.60 16.36 -18.98
C THR A 655 -15.21 15.52 -20.09
N VAL A 656 -15.99 14.49 -19.75
CA VAL A 656 -16.78 13.73 -20.72
C VAL A 656 -17.68 14.72 -21.49
N PRO A 657 -17.53 14.88 -22.81
CA PRO A 657 -18.49 15.64 -23.58
C PRO A 657 -19.78 14.82 -23.62
N GLU A 658 -20.80 15.26 -22.90
CA GLU A 658 -22.17 14.84 -23.19
C GLU A 658 -22.48 15.33 -24.60
N HIS A 659 -22.31 14.45 -25.58
CA HIS A 659 -22.65 14.75 -26.97
C HIS A 659 -24.18 14.85 -27.04
N LEU A 660 -24.68 16.07 -27.16
CA LEU A 660 -25.88 16.29 -27.99
C LEU A 660 -25.63 15.61 -29.35
N PRO A 661 -26.62 14.87 -29.89
CA PRO A 661 -26.43 14.07 -31.10
C PRO A 661 -25.84 14.92 -32.22
N ALA A 662 -24.90 14.33 -32.96
CA ALA A 662 -24.20 14.98 -34.06
C ALA A 662 -25.20 15.68 -34.98
N ALA A 663 -25.13 17.01 -35.03
CA ALA A 663 -25.90 17.77 -36.00
C ALA A 663 -25.47 17.31 -37.40
N PRO A 664 -26.43 17.03 -38.31
CA PRO A 664 -26.13 16.56 -39.65
C PRO A 664 -25.21 17.57 -40.36
N HIS A 665 -24.30 17.06 -41.20
CA HIS A 665 -23.38 17.86 -42.02
C HIS A 665 -24.15 18.98 -42.74
N HIS A 666 -24.11 20.18 -42.16
CA HIS A 666 -24.69 21.36 -42.78
C HIS A 666 -23.73 21.84 -43.85
N THR A 667 -24.19 21.87 -45.10
CA THR A 667 -23.60 22.72 -46.13
C THR A 667 -23.40 24.13 -45.54
N PRO A 668 -22.19 24.69 -45.53
CA PRO A 668 -21.95 25.99 -44.91
C PRO A 668 -22.82 27.04 -45.61
N ARG A 669 -23.80 27.58 -44.89
CA ARG A 669 -24.61 28.71 -45.35
C ARG A 669 -24.02 30.00 -44.78
N PRO A 670 -23.84 31.04 -45.60
CA PRO A 670 -23.44 32.35 -45.08
C PRO A 670 -24.47 32.81 -44.05
N ARG A 671 -23.98 33.20 -42.87
CA ARG A 671 -24.77 33.79 -41.79
C ARG A 671 -24.11 35.09 -41.36
N LEU A 672 -24.91 36.00 -40.85
CA LEU A 672 -24.38 37.20 -40.20
C LEU A 672 -23.52 36.78 -39.00
N PHE A 673 -22.26 37.24 -38.97
CA PHE A 673 -21.36 37.02 -37.86
C PHE A 673 -21.78 37.91 -36.69
N ALA A 674 -22.65 37.41 -35.82
CA ALA A 674 -23.21 38.11 -34.67
C ALA A 674 -22.73 37.48 -33.36
N THR A 675 -22.64 38.27 -32.29
CA THR A 675 -22.36 37.77 -30.94
C THR A 675 -23.66 37.38 -30.25
N SER A 676 -23.80 36.11 -29.89
CA SER A 676 -24.83 35.67 -28.96
C SER A 676 -24.43 36.04 -27.52
N TRP A 677 -25.42 36.19 -26.65
CA TRP A 677 -25.17 36.31 -25.21
C TRP A 677 -24.52 35.04 -24.68
N MET A 678 -23.66 35.17 -23.67
CA MET A 678 -23.17 34.01 -22.93
C MET A 678 -24.38 33.29 -22.29
N PRO A 679 -24.57 31.98 -22.53
CA PRO A 679 -25.59 31.20 -21.82
C PRO A 679 -25.20 31.08 -20.35
N ALA A 680 -26.16 31.29 -19.44
CA ALA A 680 -25.97 31.10 -18.00
C ALA A 680 -25.73 29.61 -17.71
N TYR A 681 -24.48 29.19 -17.56
CA TYR A 681 -24.13 27.82 -17.18
C TYR A 681 -24.12 27.69 -15.65
N HIS A 682 -25.06 26.93 -15.10
CA HIS A 682 -24.85 26.22 -13.83
C HIS A 682 -24.31 24.83 -14.17
N ARG A 683 -23.07 24.50 -13.77
CA ARG A 683 -22.52 23.16 -13.91
C ARG A 683 -22.65 22.38 -12.59
N PRO A 684 -23.37 21.25 -12.55
CA PRO A 684 -23.13 20.22 -11.55
C PRO A 684 -21.80 19.52 -11.86
N ALA A 685 -21.03 19.17 -10.82
CA ALA A 685 -19.74 18.52 -10.96
C ALA A 685 -19.90 17.06 -11.43
N THR A 686 -19.50 16.77 -12.67
CA THR A 686 -19.29 15.39 -13.15
C THR A 686 -17.81 15.02 -12.99
N SER A 687 -17.53 13.81 -12.48
CA SER A 687 -16.19 13.29 -12.23
C SER A 687 -15.30 13.34 -13.47
N ALA A 688 -14.18 14.04 -13.40
CA ALA A 688 -13.25 14.17 -14.52
C ALA A 688 -12.38 12.89 -14.65
N THR A 689 -12.41 12.23 -15.81
CA THR A 689 -11.61 11.02 -16.12
C THR A 689 -10.35 11.40 -16.90
N THR A 690 -9.21 10.76 -16.63
CA THR A 690 -7.95 11.04 -17.36
C THR A 690 -7.90 10.35 -18.73
N VAL A 691 -7.05 10.83 -19.65
CA VAL A 691 -6.83 10.16 -20.96
C VAL A 691 -6.35 8.72 -20.76
N LEU A 692 -5.43 8.48 -19.83
CA LEU A 692 -5.00 7.13 -19.46
C LEU A 692 -6.17 6.24 -19.07
N GLN A 693 -7.07 6.73 -18.21
CA GLN A 693 -8.22 5.95 -17.77
C GLN A 693 -9.17 5.65 -18.93
N GLN A 694 -9.45 6.62 -19.80
CA GLN A 694 -10.30 6.45 -20.98
C GLN A 694 -9.76 5.39 -21.94
N VAL A 695 -8.46 5.43 -22.24
CA VAL A 695 -7.82 4.46 -23.14
C VAL A 695 -7.81 3.07 -22.52
N VAL A 696 -7.44 2.95 -21.23
CA VAL A 696 -7.40 1.65 -20.55
C VAL A 696 -8.80 1.05 -20.43
N ASP A 697 -9.81 1.85 -20.10
CA ASP A 697 -11.21 1.41 -20.08
C ASP A 697 -11.67 0.93 -21.46
N ARG A 698 -11.21 1.59 -22.53
CA ARG A 698 -11.54 1.18 -23.89
C ARG A 698 -10.84 -0.11 -24.31
N LEU A 699 -9.59 -0.31 -23.91
CA LEU A 699 -8.79 -1.50 -24.19
C LEU A 699 -9.20 -2.70 -23.32
N ALA A 700 -9.80 -2.46 -22.16
CA ALA A 700 -10.21 -3.52 -21.24
C ALA A 700 -11.13 -4.53 -21.95
N GLY A 701 -10.72 -5.80 -21.95
CA GLY A 701 -11.48 -6.90 -22.57
C GLY A 701 -11.10 -7.27 -24.01
N TYR A 702 -10.26 -6.49 -24.70
CA TYR A 702 -9.79 -6.79 -26.07
C TYR A 702 -8.48 -7.60 -26.08
N GLY A 703 -8.35 -8.50 -27.07
CA GLY A 703 -7.17 -9.38 -27.25
C GLY A 703 -7.16 -10.58 -26.30
N THR A 704 -6.16 -11.45 -26.43
CA THR A 704 -5.90 -12.56 -25.51
C THR A 704 -5.25 -12.06 -24.22
N SER A 705 -5.58 -12.68 -23.09
CA SER A 705 -4.96 -12.30 -21.81
C SER A 705 -3.48 -12.67 -21.83
N ALA A 706 -2.63 -11.75 -21.39
CA ALA A 706 -1.21 -12.03 -21.20
C ALA A 706 -1.00 -13.25 -20.29
N HIS A 707 -0.04 -14.07 -20.68
CA HIS A 707 0.50 -15.14 -19.83
C HIS A 707 0.93 -14.54 -18.49
N GLN A 708 0.46 -15.12 -17.38
CA GLN A 708 0.68 -14.58 -16.04
C GLN A 708 2.07 -15.00 -15.54
N VAL A 709 3.07 -14.13 -15.76
CA VAL A 709 4.44 -14.36 -15.24
C VAL A 709 4.45 -14.26 -13.72
N TRP A 710 3.68 -13.33 -13.17
CA TRP A 710 3.51 -13.14 -11.74
C TRP A 710 2.08 -13.48 -11.35
N LEU A 711 1.91 -14.59 -10.63
CA LEU A 711 0.68 -14.82 -9.90
C LEU A 711 0.66 -13.92 -8.65
N PRO A 712 -0.51 -13.49 -8.17
CA PRO A 712 -0.60 -12.81 -6.89
C PRO A 712 0.13 -13.62 -5.79
N PRO A 713 0.64 -13.01 -4.71
CA PRO A 713 1.13 -13.77 -3.57
C PRO A 713 0.05 -14.72 -3.01
N LEU A 714 0.45 -15.74 -2.25
CA LEU A 714 -0.53 -16.57 -1.54
C LEU A 714 -1.41 -15.66 -0.66
N PRO A 715 -2.74 -15.84 -0.66
CA PRO A 715 -3.63 -15.03 0.17
C PRO A 715 -3.38 -15.30 1.67
N SER A 716 -3.95 -14.49 2.56
CA SER A 716 -3.81 -14.72 4.00
C SER A 716 -4.46 -16.03 4.46
N ALA A 717 -5.60 -16.37 3.88
CA ALA A 717 -6.32 -17.61 4.15
C ALA A 717 -7.08 -18.10 2.90
N ILE A 718 -7.31 -19.41 2.82
CA ILE A 718 -8.16 -20.05 1.81
C ILE A 718 -9.09 -21.05 2.52
N PRO A 719 -10.36 -21.19 2.11
CA PRO A 719 -11.22 -22.27 2.59
C PRO A 719 -10.85 -23.59 1.91
N LEU A 720 -11.12 -24.71 2.57
CA LEU A 720 -10.83 -26.05 2.05
C LEU A 720 -11.66 -26.38 0.80
N SER A 721 -12.87 -25.82 0.66
CA SER A 721 -13.69 -25.93 -0.56
C SER A 721 -12.97 -25.53 -1.84
N ASP A 722 -12.04 -24.56 -1.77
CA ASP A 722 -11.36 -24.03 -2.96
C ASP A 722 -10.25 -24.96 -3.46
N VAL A 723 -9.83 -25.91 -2.62
CA VAL A 723 -8.73 -26.85 -2.91
C VAL A 723 -9.26 -28.26 -3.16
N LEU A 724 -10.39 -28.63 -2.58
CA LEU A 724 -11.06 -29.91 -2.80
C LEU A 724 -11.71 -29.93 -4.20
N LEU A 725 -11.12 -30.68 -5.13
CA LEU A 725 -11.72 -30.99 -6.44
C LEU A 725 -11.81 -32.51 -6.61
N SER A 726 -12.79 -32.97 -7.39
CA SER A 726 -13.40 -34.31 -7.33
C SER A 726 -12.67 -35.50 -7.98
N ASP A 727 -11.34 -35.50 -8.13
CA ASP A 727 -10.62 -36.71 -8.62
C ASP A 727 -9.35 -37.04 -7.81
N PRO A 728 -9.43 -37.43 -6.53
CA PRO A 728 -8.29 -38.05 -5.84
C PRO A 728 -8.27 -39.57 -6.05
N GLY A 729 -7.05 -40.14 -6.14
CA GLY A 729 -6.86 -41.57 -5.93
C GLY A 729 -7.27 -41.99 -4.51
N PRO A 730 -7.35 -43.30 -4.22
CA PRO A 730 -7.69 -43.77 -2.87
C PRO A 730 -6.74 -43.17 -1.83
N LEU A 731 -7.30 -42.52 -0.80
CA LEU A 731 -6.57 -41.81 0.28
C LEU A 731 -5.66 -40.66 -0.18
N ASP A 732 -5.87 -40.10 -1.36
CA ASP A 732 -5.29 -38.82 -1.75
C ASP A 732 -6.17 -37.66 -1.27
N VAL A 733 -5.61 -36.71 -0.54
CA VAL A 733 -6.37 -35.54 -0.06
C VAL A 733 -5.62 -34.24 -0.26
N ALA A 734 -6.33 -33.21 -0.71
CA ALA A 734 -5.80 -31.87 -0.86
C ALA A 734 -6.08 -31.05 0.41
N ILE A 735 -5.04 -30.46 1.01
CA ILE A 735 -5.18 -29.73 2.28
C ILE A 735 -4.70 -28.27 2.22
N GLY A 736 -4.25 -27.80 1.06
CA GLY A 736 -3.69 -26.45 0.90
C GLY A 736 -3.17 -26.16 -0.50
N LEU A 737 -2.42 -25.07 -0.63
CA LEU A 737 -1.76 -24.65 -1.87
C LEU A 737 -0.24 -24.59 -1.69
N ILE A 738 0.49 -24.83 -2.78
CA ILE A 738 1.94 -24.69 -2.90
C ILE A 738 2.21 -23.59 -3.92
N ASP A 739 3.01 -22.60 -3.55
CA ASP A 739 3.43 -21.56 -4.48
C ASP A 739 4.65 -22.03 -5.28
N ARG A 740 4.57 -21.93 -6.61
CA ARG A 740 5.63 -22.30 -7.54
C ARG A 740 5.95 -21.11 -8.45
N PRO A 741 6.65 -20.08 -7.94
CA PRO A 741 6.91 -18.85 -8.69
C PRO A 741 7.76 -19.09 -9.93
N PHE A 742 8.79 -19.94 -9.86
CA PHE A 742 9.64 -20.29 -11.00
C PHE A 742 8.85 -20.98 -12.12
N GLU A 743 7.96 -21.92 -11.78
CA GLU A 743 7.07 -22.56 -12.75
C GLU A 743 5.80 -21.74 -13.07
N GLN A 744 5.66 -20.55 -12.47
CA GLN A 744 4.57 -19.60 -12.69
C GLN A 744 3.17 -20.21 -12.48
N ARG A 745 3.04 -21.08 -11.49
CA ARG A 745 1.76 -21.73 -11.14
C ARG A 745 1.61 -21.92 -9.64
N ARG A 746 0.40 -22.33 -9.23
CA ARG A 746 0.13 -22.80 -7.87
C ARG A 746 -0.40 -24.21 -7.96
N ASP A 747 0.22 -25.10 -7.19
CA ASP A 747 -0.19 -26.50 -7.13
C ASP A 747 -1.00 -26.73 -5.85
N ARG A 748 -1.84 -27.76 -5.86
CA ARG A 748 -2.53 -28.21 -4.65
C ARG A 748 -1.55 -28.99 -3.78
N LEU A 749 -1.60 -28.77 -2.47
CA LEU A 749 -0.87 -29.59 -1.50
C LEU A 749 -1.61 -30.92 -1.33
N MET A 750 -1.25 -31.88 -2.18
CA MET A 750 -1.77 -33.24 -2.16
C MET A 750 -0.98 -34.10 -1.17
N LEU A 751 -1.69 -34.83 -0.31
CA LEU A 751 -1.12 -35.86 0.55
C LEU A 751 -1.59 -37.23 0.07
N SER A 752 -0.65 -38.12 -0.22
CA SER A 752 -0.93 -39.51 -0.60
C SER A 752 -0.76 -40.42 0.61
N LEU A 753 -1.87 -40.78 1.24
CA LEU A 753 -1.87 -41.46 2.53
C LEU A 753 -2.01 -42.99 2.41
N GLY A 754 -2.31 -43.53 1.24
CA GLY A 754 -2.51 -44.97 1.03
C GLY A 754 -1.24 -45.85 0.95
N GLY A 755 -0.07 -45.33 1.31
CA GLY A 755 1.20 -46.06 1.17
C GLY A 755 2.26 -45.64 2.19
N ALA A 756 3.53 -45.70 1.82
CA ALA A 756 4.68 -45.39 2.71
C ALA A 756 4.66 -43.98 3.35
N ARG A 757 3.76 -43.10 2.89
CA ARG A 757 3.57 -41.72 3.36
C ARG A 757 2.31 -41.53 4.21
N GLY A 758 1.64 -42.60 4.64
CA GLY A 758 0.39 -42.50 5.42
C GLY A 758 0.52 -41.91 6.82
N ASN A 759 1.68 -42.07 7.47
CA ASN A 759 1.96 -41.40 8.74
C ASN A 759 2.37 -39.93 8.50
N VAL A 760 1.79 -39.02 9.28
CA VAL A 760 1.92 -37.56 9.07
C VAL A 760 2.52 -36.88 10.30
N ALA A 761 3.53 -36.04 10.09
CA ALA A 761 4.06 -35.10 11.08
C ALA A 761 3.65 -33.67 10.72
N ILE A 762 3.07 -32.94 11.68
CA ILE A 762 2.77 -31.51 11.56
C ILE A 762 3.61 -30.75 12.60
N VAL A 763 4.62 -30.03 12.15
CA VAL A 763 5.57 -29.33 13.03
C VAL A 763 5.46 -27.83 12.84
N GLY A 764 5.43 -27.08 13.93
CA GLY A 764 5.32 -25.62 13.86
C GLY A 764 5.40 -24.94 15.22
N GLY A 765 5.90 -23.71 15.27
CA GLY A 765 5.95 -22.92 16.50
C GLY A 765 4.57 -22.65 17.12
N PRO A 766 4.50 -22.00 18.30
CA PRO A 766 3.24 -21.56 18.88
C PRO A 766 2.41 -20.73 17.87
N GLN A 767 1.09 -20.98 17.83
CA GLN A 767 0.14 -20.28 16.96
C GLN A 767 0.47 -20.32 15.44
N SER A 768 1.28 -21.27 14.98
CA SER A 768 1.61 -21.45 13.55
C SER A 768 0.49 -22.10 12.73
N GLY A 769 -0.54 -22.66 13.36
CA GLY A 769 -1.66 -23.33 12.69
C GLY A 769 -1.70 -24.86 12.81
N LYS A 770 -0.85 -25.50 13.62
CA LYS A 770 -0.78 -26.98 13.79
C LYS A 770 -2.14 -27.68 13.95
N SER A 771 -2.91 -27.28 14.97
CA SER A 771 -4.23 -27.86 15.25
C SER A 771 -5.22 -27.56 14.13
N THR A 772 -5.08 -26.43 13.44
CA THR A 772 -5.88 -26.10 12.25
C THR A 772 -5.55 -27.05 11.11
N THR A 773 -4.27 -27.33 10.84
CA THR A 773 -3.85 -28.32 9.84
C THR A 773 -4.40 -29.71 10.13
N ALA A 774 -4.34 -30.16 11.40
CA ALA A 774 -4.91 -31.45 11.80
C ALA A 774 -6.44 -31.50 11.56
N LYS A 775 -7.17 -30.42 11.87
CA LYS A 775 -8.60 -30.30 11.54
C LYS A 775 -8.84 -30.29 10.04
N THR A 776 -8.05 -29.56 9.27
CA THR A 776 -8.17 -29.50 7.81
C THR A 776 -7.97 -30.87 7.20
N LEU A 777 -6.98 -31.64 7.66
CA LEU A 777 -6.78 -33.02 7.24
C LEU A 777 -7.98 -33.91 7.56
N ALA A 778 -8.49 -33.84 8.80
CA ALA A 778 -9.65 -34.63 9.23
C ALA A 778 -10.91 -34.29 8.41
N VAL A 779 -11.17 -33.00 8.15
CA VAL A 779 -12.29 -32.56 7.32
C VAL A 779 -12.09 -32.93 5.86
N ALA A 780 -10.87 -32.83 5.32
CA ALA A 780 -10.58 -33.24 3.95
C ALA A 780 -10.86 -34.72 3.74
N LEU A 781 -10.39 -35.59 4.65
CA LEU A 781 -10.70 -37.02 4.65
C LEU A 781 -12.20 -37.29 4.76
N ALA A 782 -12.89 -36.61 5.68
CA ALA A 782 -14.33 -36.77 5.89
C ALA A 782 -15.17 -36.28 4.69
N ALA A 783 -14.70 -35.27 3.96
CA ALA A 783 -15.38 -34.72 2.80
C ALA A 783 -15.18 -35.55 1.53
N THR A 784 -14.10 -36.35 1.44
CA THR A 784 -13.77 -37.13 0.23
C THR A 784 -14.00 -38.63 0.37
N HIS A 785 -14.15 -39.17 1.59
CA HIS A 785 -14.30 -40.62 1.84
C HIS A 785 -15.60 -40.95 2.56
N HIS A 786 -16.06 -42.20 2.46
CA HIS A 786 -17.20 -42.68 3.23
C HIS A 786 -16.80 -42.97 4.70
N PRO A 787 -17.68 -42.79 5.71
CA PRO A 787 -17.40 -43.15 7.11
C PRO A 787 -17.10 -44.63 7.39
N ARG A 788 -17.22 -45.50 6.37
CA ARG A 788 -16.81 -46.93 6.42
C ARG A 788 -15.38 -47.14 5.93
N ASP A 789 -14.91 -46.25 5.07
CA ASP A 789 -13.60 -46.35 4.44
C ASP A 789 -12.56 -45.61 5.27
N VAL A 790 -12.98 -44.60 6.06
CA VAL A 790 -12.09 -43.82 6.93
C VAL A 790 -12.71 -43.59 8.30
N ALA A 791 -11.98 -43.97 9.35
CA ALA A 791 -12.30 -43.67 10.75
C ALA A 791 -11.21 -42.83 11.41
N ILE A 792 -11.59 -41.84 12.21
CA ILE A 792 -10.69 -40.86 12.82
C ILE A 792 -10.82 -40.89 14.35
N TYR A 793 -9.70 -40.97 15.05
CA TYR A 793 -9.61 -40.90 16.51
C TYR A 793 -8.63 -39.80 16.91
N CYS A 794 -9.07 -38.87 17.76
CA CYS A 794 -8.30 -37.70 18.13
C CYS A 794 -7.91 -37.72 19.62
N LEU A 795 -6.64 -37.44 19.91
CA LEU A 795 -6.10 -37.16 21.23
C LEU A 795 -5.64 -35.70 21.28
N ASP A 796 -6.32 -34.85 22.05
CA ASP A 796 -6.14 -33.39 22.05
C ASP A 796 -5.39 -32.89 23.29
N PHE A 797 -4.11 -32.55 23.09
CA PHE A 797 -3.22 -31.92 24.06
C PHE A 797 -2.69 -30.55 23.59
N GLY A 798 -3.20 -30.05 22.46
CA GLY A 798 -2.74 -28.83 21.78
C GLY A 798 -3.58 -27.59 22.08
N GLY A 799 -4.70 -27.73 22.78
CA GLY A 799 -5.54 -26.60 23.21
C GLY A 799 -7.06 -26.87 23.22
N GLY A 800 -7.51 -28.12 23.06
CA GLY A 800 -8.93 -28.49 23.14
C GLY A 800 -9.72 -28.19 21.86
N THR A 801 -9.04 -27.79 20.78
CA THR A 801 -9.70 -27.34 19.54
C THR A 801 -10.20 -28.49 18.64
N LEU A 802 -9.72 -29.72 18.84
CA LEU A 802 -10.18 -30.90 18.10
C LEU A 802 -11.54 -31.39 18.61
N SER A 803 -12.00 -30.94 19.78
CA SER A 803 -13.33 -31.26 20.33
C SER A 803 -14.47 -30.97 19.34
N ALA A 804 -14.32 -29.95 18.49
CA ALA A 804 -15.28 -29.59 17.45
C ALA A 804 -15.44 -30.66 16.35
N LEU A 805 -14.44 -31.54 16.15
CA LEU A 805 -14.50 -32.63 15.16
C LEU A 805 -15.42 -33.77 15.62
N ARG A 806 -15.79 -33.86 16.91
CA ARG A 806 -16.62 -34.93 17.48
C ARG A 806 -17.99 -35.07 16.79
N ALA A 807 -18.48 -34.01 16.17
CA ALA A 807 -19.75 -34.03 15.45
C ALA A 807 -19.68 -34.80 14.11
N LEU A 808 -18.49 -34.94 13.51
CA LEU A 808 -18.33 -35.58 12.21
C LEU A 808 -18.62 -37.09 12.29
N PRO A 809 -19.32 -37.67 11.29
CA PRO A 809 -19.65 -39.10 11.30
C PRO A 809 -18.42 -40.00 11.21
N HIS A 810 -17.31 -39.53 10.64
CA HIS A 810 -16.03 -40.25 10.54
C HIS A 810 -15.24 -40.27 11.85
N VAL A 811 -15.63 -39.51 12.87
CA VAL A 811 -14.86 -39.39 14.13
C VAL A 811 -15.45 -40.31 15.21
N GLY A 812 -14.69 -41.32 15.62
CA GLY A 812 -15.11 -42.31 16.62
C GLY A 812 -14.90 -41.86 18.07
N ALA A 813 -13.82 -41.12 18.34
CA ALA A 813 -13.57 -40.53 19.65
C ALA A 813 -12.69 -39.28 19.56
N VAL A 814 -12.94 -38.34 20.47
CA VAL A 814 -12.04 -37.22 20.77
C VAL A 814 -11.82 -37.20 22.28
N ALA A 815 -10.57 -37.42 22.70
CA ALA A 815 -10.17 -37.47 24.10
C ALA A 815 -9.27 -36.27 24.43
N GLY A 816 -9.63 -35.52 25.47
CA GLY A 816 -8.79 -34.44 25.98
C GLY A 816 -7.87 -34.89 27.10
N ARG A 817 -7.07 -33.95 27.60
CA ARG A 817 -6.19 -34.10 28.76
C ARG A 817 -6.88 -34.69 30.01
N THR A 818 -8.13 -34.35 30.27
CA THR A 818 -8.90 -34.81 31.44
C THR A 818 -9.43 -36.23 31.29
N ASP A 819 -9.52 -36.75 30.08
CA ASP A 819 -10.20 -38.02 29.77
C ASP A 819 -9.20 -39.19 29.78
N THR A 820 -8.47 -39.37 30.90
CA THR A 820 -7.35 -40.33 31.00
C THR A 820 -7.72 -41.75 30.57
N ASP A 821 -8.91 -42.21 30.97
CA ASP A 821 -9.42 -43.54 30.63
C ASP A 821 -9.69 -43.67 29.13
N LEU A 822 -10.24 -42.62 28.50
CA LEU A 822 -10.52 -42.60 27.07
C LEU A 822 -9.23 -42.54 26.24
N VAL A 823 -8.20 -41.82 26.69
CA VAL A 823 -6.89 -41.81 26.03
C VAL A 823 -6.27 -43.21 26.02
N ARG A 824 -6.16 -43.84 27.20
CA ARG A 824 -5.59 -45.19 27.33
C ARG A 824 -6.38 -46.20 26.49
N ARG A 825 -7.72 -46.11 26.55
CA ARG A 825 -8.61 -47.00 25.81
C ARG A 825 -8.53 -46.81 24.31
N THR A 826 -8.41 -45.57 23.82
CA THR A 826 -8.28 -45.29 22.38
C THR A 826 -7.02 -45.94 21.82
N VAL A 827 -5.87 -45.78 22.49
CA VAL A 827 -4.61 -46.41 22.07
C VAL A 827 -4.70 -47.93 22.15
N ALA A 828 -5.32 -48.47 23.21
CA ALA A 828 -5.53 -49.91 23.35
C ALA A 828 -6.42 -50.49 22.23
N GLU A 829 -7.51 -49.79 21.86
CA GLU A 829 -8.40 -50.22 20.76
C GLU A 829 -7.63 -50.27 19.43
N MET A 830 -6.73 -49.31 19.17
CA MET A 830 -5.90 -49.33 17.96
C MET A 830 -4.93 -50.52 17.96
N GLN A 831 -4.34 -50.86 19.11
CA GLN A 831 -3.48 -52.03 19.23
C GLN A 831 -4.24 -53.34 19.01
N VAL A 832 -5.45 -53.45 19.60
CA VAL A 832 -6.34 -54.61 19.39
C VAL A 832 -6.70 -54.72 17.92
N LEU A 833 -7.04 -53.61 17.26
CA LEU A 833 -7.37 -53.58 15.83
C LEU A 833 -6.20 -54.08 14.97
N VAL A 834 -4.98 -53.63 15.24
CA VAL A 834 -3.76 -54.10 14.55
C VAL A 834 -3.61 -55.61 14.71
N ASN A 835 -3.74 -56.14 15.93
CA ASN A 835 -3.62 -57.58 16.19
C ASN A 835 -4.71 -58.39 15.48
N VAL A 836 -5.96 -57.90 15.46
CA VAL A 836 -7.08 -58.54 14.77
C VAL A 836 -6.86 -58.56 13.26
N ARG A 837 -6.38 -57.46 12.68
CA ARG A 837 -6.09 -57.37 11.24
C ARG A 837 -4.91 -58.26 10.84
N GLU A 838 -3.88 -58.34 11.68
CA GLU A 838 -2.76 -59.25 11.46
C GLU A 838 -3.22 -60.71 11.40
N ALA A 839 -4.06 -61.12 12.35
CA ALA A 839 -4.63 -62.47 12.38
C ALA A 839 -5.54 -62.76 11.16
N ARG A 840 -6.42 -61.82 10.79
CA ARG A 840 -7.29 -61.96 9.61
C ARG A 840 -6.53 -62.02 8.29
N ARG A 841 -5.48 -61.19 8.16
CA ARG A 841 -4.60 -61.20 7.00
C ARG A 841 -3.87 -62.53 6.87
N ALA A 842 -3.43 -63.11 7.98
CA ALA A 842 -2.86 -64.46 7.99
C ALA A 842 -3.88 -65.54 7.59
N ALA A 843 -5.17 -65.34 7.89
CA ALA A 843 -6.27 -66.24 7.54
C ALA A 843 -6.83 -66.04 6.11
N GLY A 844 -6.47 -64.96 5.41
CA GLY A 844 -6.92 -64.67 4.03
C GLY A 844 -8.30 -64.00 3.91
N GLU A 845 -8.85 -63.45 5.00
CA GLU A 845 -10.12 -62.72 5.00
C GLU A 845 -9.90 -61.24 4.62
N ILE A 846 -10.76 -60.68 3.74
CA ILE A 846 -10.56 -59.37 3.09
C ILE A 846 -11.55 -58.28 3.57
N ASP A 847 -12.68 -58.64 4.18
CA ASP A 847 -13.74 -57.67 4.52
C ASP A 847 -13.57 -57.11 5.94
N ASP A 848 -13.27 -55.81 6.06
CA ASP A 848 -13.01 -55.13 7.34
C ASP A 848 -13.93 -53.91 7.53
N PRO A 849 -14.76 -53.85 8.59
CA PRO A 849 -15.75 -52.78 8.77
C PRO A 849 -15.20 -51.43 9.23
N TRP A 850 -13.87 -51.30 9.45
CA TRP A 850 -13.23 -50.08 9.97
C TRP A 850 -12.53 -49.23 8.88
N GLY A 851 -12.26 -49.76 7.68
CA GLY A 851 -11.51 -49.05 6.64
C GLY A 851 -10.12 -48.61 7.11
N ASP A 852 -9.60 -47.49 6.61
CA ASP A 852 -8.37 -46.88 7.09
C ASP A 852 -8.61 -46.04 8.35
N VAL A 853 -7.77 -46.26 9.36
CA VAL A 853 -7.92 -45.63 10.68
C VAL A 853 -6.82 -44.60 10.92
N PHE A 854 -7.20 -43.37 11.25
CA PHE A 854 -6.27 -42.28 11.55
C PHE A 854 -6.30 -41.94 13.04
N LEU A 855 -5.17 -42.15 13.72
CA LEU A 855 -4.93 -41.70 15.10
C LEU A 855 -4.23 -40.33 15.06
N ILE A 856 -4.98 -39.27 15.35
CA ILE A 856 -4.50 -37.88 15.38
C ILE A 856 -4.15 -37.47 16.80
N ILE A 857 -2.89 -37.12 17.06
CA ILE A 857 -2.38 -36.68 18.36
C ILE A 857 -1.89 -35.23 18.22
N ASP A 858 -2.66 -34.28 18.76
CA ASP A 858 -2.29 -32.88 18.77
C ASP A 858 -1.54 -32.53 20.06
N GLY A 859 -0.26 -32.15 19.97
CA GLY A 859 0.58 -31.82 21.11
C GLY A 859 1.41 -32.98 21.65
N TRP A 860 2.24 -33.59 20.80
CA TRP A 860 3.12 -34.72 21.14
C TRP A 860 3.96 -34.55 22.42
N PRO A 861 4.63 -33.39 22.67
CA PRO A 861 5.42 -33.22 23.89
C PRO A 861 4.59 -33.33 25.18
N THR A 862 3.37 -32.77 25.17
CA THR A 862 2.44 -32.82 26.31
C THR A 862 1.91 -34.22 26.51
N PHE A 863 1.53 -34.91 25.42
CA PHE A 863 1.12 -36.32 25.49
C PHE A 863 2.20 -37.19 26.13
N ARG A 864 3.46 -37.07 25.69
CA ARG A 864 4.59 -37.84 26.23
C ARG A 864 4.82 -37.55 27.72
N ALA A 865 4.72 -36.28 28.13
CA ALA A 865 4.92 -35.89 29.53
C ALA A 865 3.87 -36.52 30.47
N GLU A 866 2.64 -36.74 30.00
CA GLU A 866 1.54 -37.27 30.82
C GLU A 866 1.30 -38.77 30.66
N PHE A 867 1.61 -39.33 29.48
CA PHE A 867 1.34 -40.71 29.11
C PHE A 867 2.60 -41.42 28.56
N ASP A 868 3.75 -41.21 29.19
CA ASP A 868 5.04 -41.80 28.81
C ASP A 868 4.97 -43.32 28.53
N ALA A 869 4.18 -44.06 29.33
CA ALA A 869 3.98 -45.50 29.15
C ALA A 869 3.32 -45.91 27.82
N LEU A 870 2.63 -44.99 27.13
CA LEU A 870 1.95 -45.24 25.84
C LEU A 870 2.81 -44.86 24.62
N GLU A 871 3.92 -44.14 24.81
CA GLU A 871 4.82 -43.75 23.71
C GLU A 871 5.37 -44.97 22.93
N PRO A 872 5.84 -46.06 23.58
CA PRO A 872 6.29 -47.26 22.85
C PRO A 872 5.19 -47.89 22.01
N THR A 873 3.95 -47.91 22.50
CA THR A 873 2.80 -48.47 21.78
C THR A 873 2.49 -47.65 20.54
N ILE A 874 2.46 -46.32 20.63
CA ILE A 874 2.21 -45.46 19.46
C ILE A 874 3.34 -45.58 18.43
N THR A 875 4.58 -45.73 18.89
CA THR A 875 5.72 -45.99 18.00
C THR A 875 5.55 -47.32 17.27
N ALA A 876 5.11 -48.38 17.97
CA ALA A 876 4.82 -49.67 17.35
C ALA A 876 3.66 -49.58 16.33
N LEU A 877 2.60 -48.83 16.64
CA LEU A 877 1.50 -48.54 15.71
C LEU A 877 2.00 -47.83 14.45
N ALA A 878 2.90 -46.85 14.58
CA ALA A 878 3.46 -46.15 13.42
C ALA A 878 4.33 -47.07 12.55
N VAL A 879 5.06 -48.02 13.15
CA VAL A 879 5.94 -48.97 12.44
C VAL A 879 5.15 -50.07 11.73
N GLN A 880 4.20 -50.71 12.42
CA GLN A 880 3.50 -51.91 11.91
C GLN A 880 2.14 -51.58 11.29
N GLY A 881 1.46 -50.57 11.83
CA GLY A 881 0.06 -50.25 11.51
C GLY A 881 -0.16 -49.78 10.08
N LEU A 882 0.84 -49.13 9.45
CA LEU A 882 0.71 -48.60 8.10
C LEU A 882 0.35 -49.68 7.07
N SER A 883 0.93 -50.88 7.22
CA SER A 883 0.66 -52.03 6.34
C SER A 883 -0.73 -52.65 6.54
N LEU A 884 -1.39 -52.29 7.63
CA LEU A 884 -2.70 -52.78 8.09
C LEU A 884 -3.75 -51.66 8.09
N GLY A 885 -3.50 -50.52 7.43
CA GLY A 885 -4.45 -49.41 7.34
C GLY A 885 -4.66 -48.65 8.66
N VAL A 886 -3.64 -48.57 9.51
CA VAL A 886 -3.61 -47.73 10.72
C VAL A 886 -2.52 -46.69 10.57
N HIS A 887 -2.93 -45.42 10.55
CA HIS A 887 -2.10 -44.25 10.27
C HIS A 887 -1.96 -43.38 11.51
N VAL A 888 -0.75 -42.89 11.77
CA VAL A 888 -0.47 -42.02 12.91
C VAL A 888 -0.21 -40.59 12.41
N VAL A 889 -0.97 -39.64 12.91
CA VAL A 889 -0.80 -38.20 12.66
C VAL A 889 -0.41 -37.52 13.97
N VAL A 890 0.76 -36.90 14.03
CA VAL A 890 1.27 -36.25 15.25
C VAL A 890 1.60 -34.79 15.00
N THR A 891 1.28 -33.93 15.96
CA THR A 891 1.70 -32.53 15.94
C THR A 891 2.75 -32.24 17.02
N ALA A 892 3.77 -31.45 16.68
CA ALA A 892 4.82 -31.04 17.62
C ALA A 892 5.27 -29.60 17.38
N SER A 893 5.95 -29.00 18.37
CA SER A 893 6.44 -27.63 18.20
C SER A 893 7.79 -27.58 17.47
N ARG A 894 8.59 -28.64 17.61
CA ARG A 894 9.92 -28.77 17.04
C ARG A 894 10.12 -30.18 16.49
N TRP A 895 11.01 -30.34 15.51
CA TRP A 895 11.40 -31.67 15.02
C TRP A 895 12.15 -32.49 16.07
N ALA A 896 12.86 -31.83 16.98
CA ALA A 896 13.60 -32.46 18.08
C ALA A 896 12.68 -33.09 19.15
N ASP A 897 11.38 -32.77 19.15
CA ASP A 897 10.41 -33.36 20.07
C ASP A 897 10.14 -34.84 19.76
N PHE A 898 10.41 -35.29 18.53
CA PHE A 898 10.25 -36.67 18.10
C PHE A 898 11.53 -37.48 18.33
N ARG A 899 11.41 -38.65 18.98
CA ARG A 899 12.51 -39.62 19.03
C ARG A 899 12.80 -40.16 17.63
N PRO A 900 14.05 -40.55 17.30
CA PRO A 900 14.42 -41.05 15.98
C PRO A 900 13.52 -42.18 15.47
N ALA A 901 13.22 -43.16 16.34
CA ALA A 901 12.39 -44.32 15.99
C ALA A 901 10.99 -43.94 15.48
N LEU A 902 10.35 -42.91 16.04
CA LEU A 902 9.07 -42.42 15.55
C LEU A 902 9.26 -41.47 14.36
N LYS A 903 10.22 -40.54 14.42
CA LYS A 903 10.49 -39.54 13.37
C LYS A 903 10.72 -40.17 11.99
N ASP A 904 11.42 -41.30 11.96
CA ASP A 904 11.73 -42.01 10.71
C ASP A 904 10.52 -42.69 10.08
N GLN A 905 9.46 -42.97 10.87
CA GLN A 905 8.20 -43.54 10.38
C GLN A 905 7.21 -42.47 9.87
N LEU A 906 7.48 -41.19 10.13
CA LEU A 906 6.63 -40.07 9.71
C LEU A 906 7.01 -39.65 8.27
N GLY A 907 6.41 -40.36 7.30
CA GLY A 907 6.70 -40.20 5.87
C GLY A 907 6.19 -38.89 5.28
N THR A 908 4.99 -38.45 5.64
CA THR A 908 4.47 -37.13 5.25
C THR A 908 4.87 -36.09 6.29
N ARG A 909 5.58 -35.05 5.87
CA ARG A 909 6.11 -34.00 6.76
C ARG A 909 5.58 -32.64 6.34
N ILE A 910 4.82 -32.01 7.21
CA ILE A 910 4.27 -30.66 7.03
C ILE A 910 4.96 -29.75 8.05
N GLU A 911 5.91 -28.95 7.56
CA GLU A 911 6.60 -27.96 8.37
C GLU A 911 5.92 -26.60 8.20
N LEU A 912 5.25 -26.13 9.24
CA LEU A 912 4.72 -24.78 9.35
C LEU A 912 5.80 -23.84 9.91
N ARG A 913 5.49 -22.55 9.97
CA ARG A 913 6.36 -21.53 10.59
C ARG A 913 6.91 -22.01 11.95
N LEU A 914 8.22 -22.23 12.01
CA LEU A 914 8.95 -22.65 13.21
C LEU A 914 9.27 -21.45 14.12
N GLY A 915 9.49 -21.73 15.41
CA GLY A 915 9.98 -20.74 16.36
C GLY A 915 11.47 -20.42 16.16
N ASP A 916 12.26 -21.44 15.86
CA ASP A 916 13.66 -21.31 15.45
C ASP A 916 13.86 -21.89 14.03
N PRO A 917 14.08 -21.05 13.01
CA PRO A 917 14.33 -21.49 11.65
C PRO A 917 15.58 -22.39 11.48
N ALA A 918 16.53 -22.40 12.42
CA ALA A 918 17.70 -23.28 12.34
C ALA A 918 17.34 -24.76 12.51
N GLU A 919 16.21 -25.06 13.16
CA GLU A 919 15.68 -26.41 13.37
C GLU A 919 14.89 -26.95 12.15
N SER A 920 14.76 -26.16 11.08
CA SER A 920 14.11 -26.59 9.84
C SER A 920 14.80 -27.81 9.24
N GLU A 921 14.00 -28.82 8.89
CA GLU A 921 14.42 -30.02 8.15
C GLU A 921 14.18 -29.88 6.64
N MET A 922 13.41 -28.87 6.22
CA MET A 922 13.09 -28.59 4.81
C MET A 922 14.14 -27.67 4.17
N ASP A 923 14.11 -26.38 4.50
CA ASP A 923 15.10 -25.40 4.08
C ASP A 923 15.27 -24.30 5.14
N ARG A 924 16.46 -24.24 5.73
CA ARG A 924 16.80 -23.26 6.77
C ARG A 924 16.75 -21.82 6.27
N LYS A 925 17.02 -21.56 4.99
CA LYS A 925 16.97 -20.21 4.42
C LYS A 925 15.52 -19.78 4.22
N GLY A 926 14.71 -20.62 3.58
CA GLY A 926 13.26 -20.41 3.42
C GLY A 926 12.55 -20.26 4.77
N ALA A 927 12.90 -21.05 5.78
CA ALA A 927 12.24 -21.00 7.09
C ALA A 927 12.42 -19.64 7.78
N ARG A 928 13.57 -18.97 7.57
CA ARG A 928 13.82 -17.61 8.09
C ARG A 928 12.94 -16.56 7.42
N GLN A 929 12.58 -16.76 6.16
CA GLN A 929 11.70 -15.84 5.44
C GLN A 929 10.25 -15.93 5.93
N LEU A 930 9.81 -17.10 6.40
CA LEU A 930 8.45 -17.31 6.91
C LEU A 930 8.18 -16.76 8.32
N THR A 931 9.21 -16.31 9.05
CA THR A 931 9.08 -15.93 10.47
C THR A 931 8.06 -14.80 10.71
N GLN A 932 7.87 -13.91 9.73
CA GLN A 932 6.94 -12.78 9.80
C GLN A 932 5.56 -13.07 9.19
N ASN A 933 5.36 -14.26 8.61
CA ASN A 933 4.14 -14.58 7.87
C ASN A 933 3.00 -15.04 8.79
N ALA A 934 1.78 -14.94 8.25
CA ALA A 934 0.54 -15.34 8.92
C ALA A 934 0.51 -16.86 9.25
N PRO A 935 -0.30 -17.28 10.23
CA PRO A 935 -0.52 -18.70 10.53
C PRO A 935 -0.99 -19.49 9.31
N GLY A 936 -0.66 -20.79 9.27
CA GLY A 936 -0.98 -21.67 8.14
C GLY A 936 0.06 -21.67 7.02
N ARG A 937 1.08 -20.81 7.10
CA ARG A 937 2.25 -20.83 6.21
C ARG A 937 3.28 -21.86 6.63
N GLY A 938 3.95 -22.46 5.65
CA GLY A 938 4.96 -23.47 5.86
C GLY A 938 5.85 -23.69 4.64
N LEU A 939 6.68 -24.73 4.71
CA LEU A 939 7.53 -25.20 3.62
C LEU A 939 7.20 -26.64 3.26
N THR A 940 7.25 -26.91 1.96
CA THR A 940 7.32 -28.27 1.41
C THR A 940 8.75 -28.82 1.52
N HIS A 941 8.91 -30.12 1.26
CA HIS A 941 10.22 -30.77 1.20
C HIS A 941 11.17 -30.13 0.18
N ASP A 942 10.63 -29.62 -0.93
CA ASP A 942 11.40 -28.94 -1.97
C ASP A 942 11.77 -27.48 -1.59
N GLY A 943 11.50 -27.05 -0.36
CA GLY A 943 11.72 -25.67 0.11
C GLY A 943 10.72 -24.65 -0.43
N ARG A 944 9.62 -25.08 -1.06
CA ARG A 944 8.58 -24.19 -1.61
C ARG A 944 7.59 -23.78 -0.52
N GLU A 945 7.13 -22.53 -0.54
CA GLU A 945 6.11 -22.05 0.38
C GLU A 945 4.76 -22.76 0.16
N LEU A 946 4.12 -23.15 1.26
CA LEU A 946 2.77 -23.69 1.27
C LEU A 946 1.85 -22.83 2.15
N LEU A 947 0.55 -22.92 1.86
CA LEU A 947 -0.54 -22.39 2.67
C LEU A 947 -1.55 -23.48 2.94
N ILE A 948 -1.75 -23.80 4.20
CA ILE A 948 -2.79 -24.72 4.67
C ILE A 948 -4.17 -24.06 4.56
N ALA A 949 -5.13 -24.81 4.00
CA ALA A 949 -6.51 -24.36 3.92
C ALA A 949 -7.19 -24.41 5.29
N LEU A 950 -8.18 -23.56 5.49
CA LEU A 950 -9.02 -23.57 6.67
C LEU A 950 -10.06 -24.70 6.57
N PRO A 951 -10.42 -25.39 7.67
CA PRO A 951 -11.34 -26.52 7.67
C PRO A 951 -12.80 -26.06 7.47
N ARG A 952 -13.09 -25.55 6.28
CA ARG A 952 -14.37 -24.93 5.90
C ARG A 952 -14.75 -25.35 4.49
N LEU A 953 -16.02 -25.67 4.31
CA LEU A 953 -16.61 -26.00 3.00
C LEU A 953 -17.63 -24.94 2.52
N ASP A 954 -17.77 -23.82 3.25
CA ASP A 954 -18.72 -22.74 2.95
C ASP A 954 -18.11 -21.59 2.13
N GLY A 955 -16.92 -21.77 1.55
CA GLY A 955 -16.27 -20.78 0.69
C GLY A 955 -15.76 -19.52 1.39
N THR A 956 -15.86 -19.43 2.72
CA THR A 956 -15.45 -18.21 3.46
C THR A 956 -13.97 -18.26 3.85
N PRO A 957 -13.10 -17.34 3.38
CA PRO A 957 -11.68 -17.30 3.70
C PRO A 957 -11.40 -16.61 5.05
N SER A 958 -12.02 -17.07 6.14
CA SER A 958 -11.84 -16.50 7.49
C SER A 958 -11.72 -17.59 8.57
N ASP A 959 -10.80 -17.35 9.51
CA ASP A 959 -10.55 -18.17 10.70
C ASP A 959 -11.60 -17.97 11.81
N THR A 960 -12.51 -17.00 11.66
CA THR A 960 -13.59 -16.73 12.61
C THR A 960 -14.73 -17.75 12.47
N GLY A 961 -15.23 -18.24 13.60
CA GLY A 961 -16.39 -19.15 13.62
C GLY A 961 -16.14 -20.56 13.06
N ILE A 962 -14.90 -21.06 13.07
CA ILE A 962 -14.55 -22.42 12.61
C ILE A 962 -15.43 -23.51 13.26
N GLY A 963 -15.71 -23.41 14.57
CA GLY A 963 -16.55 -24.39 15.26
C GLY A 963 -17.97 -24.49 14.69
N ALA A 964 -18.58 -23.35 14.35
CA ALA A 964 -19.90 -23.33 13.72
C ALA A 964 -19.86 -23.86 12.28
N ALA A 965 -18.78 -23.60 11.55
CA ALA A 965 -18.58 -24.18 10.22
C ALA A 965 -18.45 -25.71 10.27
N LEU A 966 -17.68 -26.24 11.22
CA LEU A 966 -17.53 -27.68 11.45
C LEU A 966 -18.85 -28.36 11.83
N ALA A 967 -19.66 -27.73 12.67
CA ALA A 967 -20.99 -28.23 13.01
C ALA A 967 -21.89 -28.35 11.77
N ARG A 968 -21.92 -27.33 10.90
CA ARG A 968 -22.66 -27.40 9.63
C ARG A 968 -22.14 -28.48 8.69
N ILE A 969 -20.82 -28.68 8.62
CA ILE A 969 -20.21 -29.76 7.83
C ILE A 969 -20.67 -31.12 8.38
N ALA A 970 -20.64 -31.29 9.70
CA ALA A 970 -21.12 -32.51 10.35
C ALA A 970 -22.60 -32.79 10.06
N ASP A 971 -23.47 -31.78 10.15
CA ASP A 971 -24.89 -31.92 9.81
C ASP A 971 -25.08 -32.32 8.35
N THR A 972 -24.28 -31.74 7.44
CA THR A 972 -24.32 -32.05 6.00
C THR A 972 -23.88 -33.49 5.72
N LEU A 973 -22.76 -33.92 6.31
CA LEU A 973 -22.25 -35.30 6.15
C LEU A 973 -23.17 -36.32 6.82
N ALA A 974 -23.76 -35.99 7.97
CA ALA A 974 -24.75 -36.84 8.63
C ALA A 974 -26.02 -37.00 7.79
N ALA A 975 -26.48 -35.94 7.13
CA ALA A 975 -27.59 -36.01 6.18
C ALA A 975 -27.24 -36.87 4.95
N GLN A 976 -25.99 -36.81 4.48
CA GLN A 976 -25.52 -37.56 3.31
C GLN A 976 -25.34 -39.07 3.60
N HIS A 977 -24.78 -39.44 4.75
CA HIS A 977 -24.43 -40.82 5.09
C HIS A 977 -25.43 -41.52 6.04
N GLY A 978 -26.45 -40.80 6.53
CA GLY A 978 -27.48 -41.34 7.42
C GLY A 978 -26.94 -41.77 8.78
N ALA A 979 -27.27 -42.99 9.20
CA ALA A 979 -26.88 -43.53 10.51
C ALA A 979 -25.46 -44.12 10.57
N VAL A 980 -24.75 -44.18 9.44
CA VAL A 980 -23.42 -44.79 9.38
C VAL A 980 -22.39 -43.85 10.03
N ARG A 981 -21.65 -44.36 11.01
CA ARG A 981 -20.62 -43.63 11.75
C ARG A 981 -19.42 -44.51 12.02
N ALA A 982 -18.27 -43.88 12.21
CA ALA A 982 -17.08 -44.53 12.71
C ALA A 982 -17.36 -45.19 14.07
N PRO A 983 -16.80 -46.39 14.33
CA PRO A 983 -16.98 -47.06 15.61
C PRO A 983 -16.52 -46.21 16.79
N ALA A 984 -17.36 -46.09 17.82
CA ALA A 984 -17.01 -45.35 19.02
C ALA A 984 -16.05 -46.17 19.91
N VAL A 985 -15.08 -45.50 20.53
CA VAL A 985 -14.22 -46.14 21.54
C VAL A 985 -15.07 -46.48 22.76
N ARG A 986 -15.26 -47.78 22.98
CA ARG A 986 -16.06 -48.29 24.09
C ARG A 986 -15.25 -48.19 25.39
N LEU A 987 -15.76 -47.46 26.36
CA LEU A 987 -15.22 -47.39 27.71
C LEU A 987 -15.77 -48.53 28.57
N LEU A 988 -15.04 -48.86 29.64
CA LEU A 988 -15.55 -49.75 30.67
C LEU A 988 -16.77 -49.07 31.34
N PRO A 989 -17.98 -49.68 31.26
CA PRO A 989 -19.19 -49.08 31.82
C PRO A 989 -19.06 -48.83 33.32
N VAL A 990 -19.74 -47.80 33.81
CA VAL A 990 -19.78 -47.49 35.26
C VAL A 990 -20.64 -48.52 36.02
N ARG A 991 -21.60 -49.12 35.33
CA ARG A 991 -22.45 -50.20 35.85
C ARG A 991 -22.58 -51.25 34.77
N VAL A 992 -22.48 -52.51 35.18
CA VAL A 992 -22.64 -53.67 34.30
C VAL A 992 -23.65 -54.57 34.96
N SER A 993 -24.73 -54.92 34.27
CA SER A 993 -25.72 -55.88 34.79
C SER A 993 -25.20 -57.30 34.60
N GLY A 994 -25.29 -58.15 35.63
CA GLY A 994 -24.92 -59.57 35.51
C GLY A 994 -25.72 -60.34 34.46
N HIS A 995 -26.94 -59.89 34.12
CA HIS A 995 -27.74 -60.50 33.06
C HIS A 995 -27.23 -60.18 31.65
N GLU A 996 -26.66 -58.98 31.44
CA GLU A 996 -26.11 -58.54 30.15
C GLU A 996 -24.82 -59.29 29.78
N LEU A 997 -24.14 -59.88 30.77
CA LEU A 997 -22.91 -60.65 30.60
C LEU A 997 -23.12 -62.14 30.30
N ARG A 998 -24.37 -62.63 30.25
CA ARG A 998 -24.69 -64.01 29.87
C ARG A 998 -24.90 -64.07 28.34
N PRO A 999 -24.32 -65.03 27.56
CA PRO A 999 -23.90 -66.39 27.95
C PRO A 999 -22.52 -66.84 27.37
N LEU A 1000 -21.53 -67.07 28.22
CA LEU A 1000 -20.52 -68.11 27.97
C LEU A 1000 -21.13 -69.42 28.52
N SER A 1001 -21.13 -70.50 27.74
CA SER A 1001 -21.67 -71.85 28.03
C SER A 1001 -22.37 -72.05 29.38
N ARG A 1002 -23.67 -72.41 29.40
CA ARG A 1002 -24.43 -72.68 30.65
C ARG A 1002 -23.81 -73.78 31.53
N ILE A 1003 -22.91 -74.59 30.99
CA ILE A 1003 -22.16 -75.61 31.69
C ILE A 1003 -20.73 -75.07 31.89
N ARG A 1004 -20.45 -74.61 33.10
CA ARG A 1004 -19.10 -74.23 33.57
C ARG A 1004 -18.73 -75.12 34.75
N PRO A 1005 -17.45 -75.42 34.98
CA PRO A 1005 -17.00 -76.01 36.24
C PRO A 1005 -17.48 -75.17 37.43
N ALA A 1006 -17.73 -75.81 38.57
CA ALA A 1006 -18.14 -75.13 39.81
C ALA A 1006 -17.11 -74.10 40.31
N THR A 1007 -15.88 -74.17 39.80
CA THR A 1007 -14.73 -73.32 40.11
C THR A 1007 -14.61 -72.08 39.21
N ASP A 1008 -15.33 -71.98 38.09
CA ASP A 1008 -15.25 -70.86 37.14
C ASP A 1008 -16.34 -69.81 37.40
N VAL A 1009 -16.01 -68.75 38.12
CA VAL A 1009 -16.97 -67.75 38.59
C VAL A 1009 -16.88 -66.45 37.81
N LEU A 1010 -18.01 -65.95 37.32
CA LEU A 1010 -18.09 -64.66 36.64
C LEU A 1010 -17.97 -63.51 37.64
N LEU A 1011 -16.92 -62.70 37.48
CA LEU A 1011 -16.72 -61.52 38.31
C LEU A 1011 -17.33 -60.26 37.69
N GLY A 1012 -17.17 -60.07 36.38
CA GLY A 1012 -17.61 -58.85 35.71
C GLY A 1012 -17.06 -58.68 34.30
N LEU A 1013 -16.87 -57.42 33.89
CA LEU A 1013 -16.37 -57.05 32.56
C LEU A 1013 -14.95 -56.52 32.66
N GLY A 1014 -14.05 -56.98 31.79
CA GLY A 1014 -12.66 -56.53 31.76
C GLY A 1014 -12.42 -55.33 30.85
N GLU A 1015 -11.50 -54.43 31.21
CA GLU A 1015 -11.21 -53.21 30.42
C GLU A 1015 -10.52 -53.48 29.07
N ARG A 1016 -9.67 -54.51 28.98
CA ARG A 1016 -8.80 -54.72 27.80
C ARG A 1016 -9.57 -55.07 26.52
N GLU A 1017 -10.55 -55.95 26.62
CA GLU A 1017 -11.32 -56.43 25.45
C GLU A 1017 -12.81 -56.19 25.61
N LEU A 1018 -13.26 -55.67 26.77
CA LEU A 1018 -14.68 -55.59 27.13
C LEU A 1018 -15.36 -56.95 26.99
N THR A 1019 -14.66 -57.98 27.45
CA THR A 1019 -15.13 -59.36 27.54
C THR A 1019 -15.40 -59.74 29.00
N PRO A 1020 -16.35 -60.67 29.26
CA PRO A 1020 -16.60 -61.17 30.60
C PRO A 1020 -15.34 -61.80 31.20
N VAL A 1021 -15.00 -61.43 32.43
CA VAL A 1021 -13.85 -61.95 33.18
C VAL A 1021 -14.30 -63.02 34.15
N LEU A 1022 -13.80 -64.23 33.94
CA LEU A 1022 -13.98 -65.38 34.81
C LEU A 1022 -12.80 -65.49 35.78
N VAL A 1023 -13.09 -65.89 37.02
CA VAL A 1023 -12.14 -66.16 38.09
C VAL A 1023 -12.12 -67.66 38.32
N ASP A 1024 -10.96 -68.28 38.14
CA ASP A 1024 -10.76 -69.73 38.25
C ASP A 1024 -10.25 -70.11 39.65
N PHE A 1025 -11.15 -70.65 40.46
CA PHE A 1025 -10.87 -71.13 41.82
C PHE A 1025 -10.19 -72.52 41.85
N GLU A 1026 -10.11 -73.24 40.74
CA GLU A 1026 -9.37 -74.51 40.66
C GLU A 1026 -7.86 -74.25 40.58
N ALA A 1027 -7.48 -73.19 39.85
CA ALA A 1027 -6.10 -72.74 39.74
C ALA A 1027 -5.61 -72.00 40.98
N GLN A 1028 -6.43 -71.10 41.55
CA GLN A 1028 -6.10 -70.32 42.74
C GLN A 1028 -7.30 -70.34 43.72
N PRO A 1029 -7.26 -71.13 44.81
CA PRO A 1029 -8.44 -71.38 45.65
C PRO A 1029 -8.91 -70.19 46.48
N ASP A 1030 -8.07 -69.16 46.64
CA ASP A 1030 -8.33 -68.04 47.53
C ASP A 1030 -8.44 -66.71 46.78
N LEU A 1031 -9.39 -65.87 47.17
CA LEU A 1031 -9.60 -64.52 46.63
C LEU A 1031 -9.66 -63.49 47.77
N VAL A 1032 -8.81 -62.47 47.70
CA VAL A 1032 -8.78 -61.35 48.65
C VAL A 1032 -9.23 -60.07 47.96
N ILE A 1033 -10.32 -59.47 48.45
CA ILE A 1033 -10.91 -58.21 47.97
C ILE A 1033 -10.57 -57.09 48.96
N LEU A 1034 -9.81 -56.10 48.48
CA LEU A 1034 -9.39 -54.94 49.27
C LEU A 1034 -10.00 -53.66 48.71
N GLY A 1035 -10.52 -52.80 49.57
CA GLY A 1035 -10.98 -51.47 49.16
C GLY A 1035 -11.60 -50.65 50.29
N ASP A 1036 -11.72 -49.34 50.12
CA ASP A 1036 -12.29 -48.46 51.13
C ASP A 1036 -13.82 -48.58 51.24
N THR A 1037 -14.42 -47.83 52.15
CA THR A 1037 -15.86 -47.82 52.38
C THR A 1037 -16.61 -47.35 51.13
N GLY A 1038 -17.68 -48.06 50.74
CA GLY A 1038 -18.51 -47.67 49.59
C GLY A 1038 -17.96 -48.01 48.21
N CYS A 1039 -16.83 -48.72 48.10
CA CYS A 1039 -16.24 -49.08 46.80
C CYS A 1039 -16.89 -50.30 46.11
N GLY A 1040 -17.78 -51.05 46.80
CA GLY A 1040 -18.49 -52.19 46.23
C GLY A 1040 -18.01 -53.58 46.64
N LYS A 1041 -17.25 -53.74 47.74
CA LYS A 1041 -16.77 -55.05 48.26
C LYS A 1041 -17.90 -56.07 48.47
N SER A 1042 -18.91 -55.72 49.26
CA SER A 1042 -20.06 -56.59 49.52
C SER A 1042 -20.85 -56.88 48.24
N THR A 1043 -20.86 -55.95 47.28
CA THR A 1043 -21.47 -56.17 45.95
C THR A 1043 -20.68 -57.20 45.14
N ALA A 1044 -19.35 -57.17 45.19
CA ALA A 1044 -18.50 -58.18 44.55
C ALA A 1044 -18.70 -59.57 45.17
N LEU A 1045 -18.74 -59.67 46.50
CA LEU A 1045 -19.07 -60.92 47.18
C LEU A 1045 -20.46 -61.43 46.80
N ARG A 1046 -21.46 -60.54 46.76
CA ARG A 1046 -22.83 -60.89 46.34
C ARG A 1046 -22.87 -61.38 44.89
N ALA A 1047 -22.15 -60.71 43.98
CA ALA A 1047 -22.08 -61.11 42.57
C ALA A 1047 -21.46 -62.52 42.41
N LEU A 1048 -20.35 -62.80 43.11
CA LEU A 1048 -19.71 -64.11 43.13
C LEU A 1048 -20.65 -65.19 43.67
N CYS A 1049 -21.32 -64.94 44.81
CA CYS A 1049 -22.27 -65.89 45.40
C CYS A 1049 -23.45 -66.17 44.45
N CYS A 1050 -24.00 -65.12 43.82
CA CYS A 1050 -25.12 -65.27 42.90
C CYS A 1050 -24.74 -66.06 41.64
N ASP A 1051 -23.54 -65.88 41.07
CA ASP A 1051 -23.10 -66.66 39.91
C ASP A 1051 -22.83 -68.12 40.28
N LEU A 1052 -22.22 -68.38 41.45
CA LEU A 1052 -22.00 -69.74 41.96
C LEU A 1052 -23.31 -70.51 42.13
N VAL A 1053 -24.32 -69.90 42.75
CA VAL A 1053 -25.65 -70.51 42.96
C VAL A 1053 -26.43 -70.64 41.66
N ALA A 1054 -26.29 -69.70 40.72
CA ALA A 1054 -27.01 -69.76 39.46
C ALA A 1054 -26.41 -70.77 38.47
N GLY A 1055 -25.10 -71.05 38.56
CA GLY A 1055 -24.37 -71.95 37.67
C GLY A 1055 -24.31 -73.40 38.13
N ASN A 1056 -24.57 -73.67 39.42
CA ASN A 1056 -24.35 -74.99 40.03
C ASN A 1056 -25.58 -75.44 40.83
N GLY A 1057 -25.71 -76.75 41.06
CA GLY A 1057 -26.67 -77.31 42.01
C GLY A 1057 -26.08 -77.41 43.43
N PRO A 1058 -26.93 -77.64 44.46
CA PRO A 1058 -26.48 -77.70 45.86
C PRO A 1058 -25.56 -78.88 46.16
N GLU A 1059 -25.60 -79.93 45.34
CA GLU A 1059 -24.69 -81.07 45.42
C GLU A 1059 -23.26 -80.75 44.94
N GLY A 1060 -23.10 -79.68 44.15
CA GLY A 1060 -21.82 -79.26 43.58
C GLY A 1060 -21.13 -78.13 44.35
N VAL A 1061 -21.89 -77.22 44.97
CA VAL A 1061 -21.35 -76.05 45.70
C VAL A 1061 -22.09 -75.80 47.00
N GLN A 1062 -21.34 -75.58 48.07
CA GLN A 1062 -21.84 -75.14 49.37
C GLN A 1062 -21.11 -73.89 49.87
N LEU A 1063 -21.86 -72.94 50.43
CA LEU A 1063 -21.35 -71.65 50.90
C LEU A 1063 -21.53 -71.48 52.40
N LEU A 1064 -20.45 -71.15 53.11
CA LEU A 1064 -20.48 -70.61 54.47
C LEU A 1064 -20.29 -69.09 54.37
N ILE A 1065 -21.32 -68.32 54.73
CA ILE A 1065 -21.28 -66.85 54.65
C ILE A 1065 -21.07 -66.26 56.05
N VAL A 1066 -20.00 -65.47 56.20
CA VAL A 1066 -19.68 -64.72 57.42
C VAL A 1066 -19.89 -63.24 57.15
N ASP A 1067 -20.89 -62.65 57.81
CA ASP A 1067 -21.38 -61.32 57.47
C ASP A 1067 -21.91 -60.61 58.72
N PHE A 1068 -21.01 -59.99 59.48
CA PHE A 1068 -21.35 -59.33 60.76
C PHE A 1068 -22.20 -58.07 60.56
N ARG A 1069 -22.14 -57.44 59.39
CA ARG A 1069 -22.94 -56.25 59.04
C ARG A 1069 -24.23 -56.55 58.29
N ARG A 1070 -24.48 -57.82 57.98
CA ARG A 1070 -25.68 -58.29 57.28
C ARG A 1070 -25.83 -57.72 55.86
N ALA A 1071 -24.71 -57.41 55.20
CA ALA A 1071 -24.67 -56.84 53.85
C ALA A 1071 -24.98 -57.87 52.74
N LEU A 1072 -24.87 -59.16 53.02
CA LEU A 1072 -25.13 -60.30 52.13
C LEU A 1072 -26.48 -61.00 52.43
N LEU A 1073 -27.34 -60.40 53.26
CA LEU A 1073 -28.71 -60.92 53.45
C LEU A 1073 -29.46 -61.03 52.12
N GLY A 1074 -30.14 -62.15 51.93
CA GLY A 1074 -30.90 -62.48 50.72
C GLY A 1074 -30.04 -62.71 49.47
N ALA A 1075 -28.71 -62.83 49.60
CA ALA A 1075 -27.84 -63.20 48.47
C ALA A 1075 -27.92 -64.70 48.13
N VAL A 1076 -28.10 -65.55 49.15
CA VAL A 1076 -28.27 -67.00 49.02
C VAL A 1076 -29.37 -67.43 50.00
N GLU A 1077 -30.52 -67.86 49.46
CA GLU A 1077 -31.66 -68.37 50.25
C GLU A 1077 -31.97 -69.85 49.91
N SER A 1078 -31.12 -70.48 49.11
CA SER A 1078 -31.27 -71.84 48.60
C SER A 1078 -30.51 -72.86 49.45
N GLU A 1079 -30.68 -74.17 49.14
CA GLU A 1079 -30.01 -75.30 49.80
C GLU A 1079 -28.47 -75.30 49.68
N HIS A 1080 -27.89 -74.33 48.97
CA HIS A 1080 -26.44 -74.13 48.84
C HIS A 1080 -25.81 -73.52 50.11
N LEU A 1081 -26.59 -73.03 51.06
CA LEU A 1081 -26.08 -72.39 52.27
C LEU A 1081 -25.73 -73.45 53.34
N ALA A 1082 -24.43 -73.68 53.57
CA ALA A 1082 -23.93 -74.54 54.64
C ALA A 1082 -24.07 -73.87 56.04
N GLY A 1083 -24.03 -72.54 56.07
CA GLY A 1083 -24.27 -71.76 57.29
C GLY A 1083 -24.18 -70.25 57.04
N TYR A 1084 -24.88 -69.46 57.87
CA TYR A 1084 -24.81 -68.00 57.85
C TYR A 1084 -24.45 -67.47 59.25
N ALA A 1085 -23.31 -66.81 59.35
CA ALA A 1085 -22.75 -66.31 60.60
C ALA A 1085 -22.82 -64.78 60.67
N ALA A 1086 -23.78 -64.27 61.44
CA ALA A 1086 -23.95 -62.83 61.70
C ALA A 1086 -23.20 -62.33 62.95
N SER A 1087 -22.52 -63.21 63.69
CA SER A 1087 -21.78 -62.91 64.91
C SER A 1087 -20.68 -63.96 65.13
N VAL A 1088 -19.73 -63.67 66.03
CA VAL A 1088 -18.63 -64.60 66.37
C VAL A 1088 -19.17 -65.94 66.89
N VAL A 1089 -20.19 -65.94 67.74
CA VAL A 1089 -20.79 -67.17 68.28
C VAL A 1089 -21.45 -68.02 67.18
N ALA A 1090 -22.14 -67.37 66.24
CA ALA A 1090 -22.73 -68.06 65.09
C ALA A 1090 -21.66 -68.60 64.14
N LEU A 1091 -20.52 -67.89 64.02
CA LEU A 1091 -19.37 -68.32 63.25
C LEU A 1091 -18.72 -69.57 63.85
N ASP A 1092 -18.46 -69.59 65.15
CA ASP A 1092 -17.85 -70.76 65.82
C ASP A 1092 -18.72 -72.02 65.64
N ALA A 1093 -20.05 -71.88 65.76
CA ALA A 1093 -20.99 -72.97 65.55
C ALA A 1093 -21.02 -73.47 64.10
N ALA A 1094 -21.07 -72.56 63.13
CA ALA A 1094 -21.12 -72.92 61.70
C ALA A 1094 -19.78 -73.47 61.19
N LEU A 1095 -18.66 -72.92 61.68
CA LEU A 1095 -17.31 -73.34 61.30
C LEU A 1095 -16.99 -74.75 61.78
N ALA A 1096 -17.50 -75.18 62.94
CA ALA A 1096 -17.30 -76.53 63.45
C ALA A 1096 -17.77 -77.62 62.45
N GLY A 1097 -18.91 -77.42 61.79
CA GLY A 1097 -19.41 -78.35 60.76
C GLY A 1097 -18.55 -78.39 59.49
N VAL A 1098 -18.03 -77.23 59.07
CA VAL A 1098 -17.10 -77.15 57.93
C VAL A 1098 -15.78 -77.83 58.25
N LEU A 1099 -15.23 -77.62 59.45
CA LEU A 1099 -13.96 -78.23 59.87
C LEU A 1099 -14.03 -79.76 59.93
N GLU A 1100 -15.15 -80.34 60.41
CA GLU A 1100 -15.34 -81.80 60.38
C GLU A 1100 -15.40 -82.34 58.94
N THR A 1101 -16.05 -81.60 58.04
CA THR A 1101 -16.09 -81.97 56.61
C THR A 1101 -14.69 -81.92 55.99
N LEU A 1102 -13.93 -80.85 56.21
CA LEU A 1102 -12.55 -80.71 55.70
C LEU A 1102 -11.61 -81.77 56.26
N LYS A 1103 -11.75 -82.08 57.56
CA LYS A 1103 -10.97 -83.15 58.22
C LYS A 1103 -11.24 -84.52 57.60
N SER A 1104 -12.48 -84.81 57.21
CA SER A 1104 -12.83 -86.07 56.53
C SER A 1104 -12.29 -86.16 55.10
N ARG A 1105 -12.02 -85.01 54.46
CA ARG A 1105 -11.47 -84.92 53.10
C ARG A 1105 -9.94 -84.93 53.04
N MET A 1106 -9.26 -84.78 54.18
CA MET A 1106 -7.80 -84.79 54.22
C MET A 1106 -7.25 -86.11 53.66
N PRO A 1107 -6.28 -86.06 52.74
CA PRO A 1107 -5.74 -87.28 52.13
C PRO A 1107 -4.98 -88.09 53.19
N GLY A 1108 -5.43 -89.33 53.41
CA GLY A 1108 -4.74 -90.31 54.23
C GLY A 1108 -3.56 -90.98 53.50
N PRO A 1109 -2.73 -91.78 54.19
CA PRO A 1109 -1.57 -92.44 53.59
C PRO A 1109 -1.93 -93.47 52.50
N GLU A 1110 -3.18 -93.92 52.45
CA GLU A 1110 -3.75 -94.82 51.44
C GLU A 1110 -4.12 -94.17 50.10
N VAL A 1111 -4.09 -92.84 49.96
CA VAL A 1111 -4.48 -92.14 48.73
C VAL A 1111 -3.36 -92.21 47.69
N THR A 1112 -3.64 -92.80 46.52
CA THR A 1112 -2.67 -92.91 45.41
C THR A 1112 -2.39 -91.57 44.72
N GLN A 1113 -1.25 -91.42 44.04
CA GLN A 1113 -0.90 -90.20 43.27
C GLN A 1113 -1.94 -89.83 42.21
N ARG A 1114 -2.56 -90.82 41.55
CA ARG A 1114 -3.65 -90.60 40.59
C ARG A 1114 -4.92 -90.13 41.30
N ALA A 1115 -5.27 -90.76 42.43
CA ALA A 1115 -6.39 -90.33 43.23
C ALA A 1115 -6.21 -88.89 43.75
N LEU A 1116 -4.99 -88.49 44.15
CA LEU A 1116 -4.63 -87.12 44.52
C LEU A 1116 -4.89 -86.11 43.38
N ARG A 1117 -4.50 -86.45 42.15
CA ARG A 1117 -4.72 -85.58 40.98
C ARG A 1117 -6.19 -85.49 40.59
N ASP A 1118 -6.91 -86.60 40.64
CA ASP A 1118 -8.31 -86.71 40.17
C ASP A 1118 -9.33 -86.39 41.28
N ARG A 1119 -8.88 -86.03 42.51
CA ARG A 1119 -9.71 -85.82 43.72
C ARG A 1119 -10.64 -86.99 44.06
N SER A 1120 -10.28 -88.22 43.69
CA SER A 1120 -11.22 -89.35 43.68
C SER A 1120 -11.46 -90.04 45.02
N TRP A 1121 -10.80 -89.62 46.11
CA TRP A 1121 -10.94 -90.25 47.44
C TRP A 1121 -12.06 -89.64 48.28
N TRP A 1122 -12.61 -88.50 47.85
CA TRP A 1122 -13.80 -87.90 48.45
C TRP A 1122 -14.79 -87.52 47.34
N THR A 1123 -16.06 -87.41 47.71
CA THR A 1123 -17.14 -86.90 46.85
C THR A 1123 -17.98 -85.94 47.66
N GLY A 1124 -18.49 -84.89 47.02
CA GLY A 1124 -19.30 -83.87 47.66
C GLY A 1124 -19.10 -82.49 47.04
N PRO A 1125 -19.77 -81.46 47.57
CA PRO A 1125 -19.71 -80.11 47.03
C PRO A 1125 -18.37 -79.43 47.34
N GLU A 1126 -17.95 -78.53 46.45
CA GLU A 1126 -16.90 -77.55 46.71
C GLU A 1126 -17.36 -76.58 47.80
N LEU A 1127 -16.50 -76.27 48.78
CA LEU A 1127 -16.83 -75.48 49.96
C LEU A 1127 -16.26 -74.06 49.86
N TYR A 1128 -17.15 -73.06 49.73
CA TYR A 1128 -16.80 -71.65 49.70
C TYR A 1128 -17.01 -70.99 51.05
N VAL A 1129 -15.95 -70.53 51.69
CA VAL A 1129 -16.01 -69.71 52.90
C VAL A 1129 -15.91 -68.25 52.48
N VAL A 1130 -17.04 -67.55 52.54
CA VAL A 1130 -17.17 -66.15 52.10
C VAL A 1130 -17.24 -65.26 53.32
N VAL A 1131 -16.27 -64.37 53.50
CA VAL A 1131 -16.15 -63.49 54.66
C VAL A 1131 -16.21 -62.04 54.21
N ASP A 1132 -17.27 -61.33 54.60
CA ASP A 1132 -17.36 -59.88 54.46
C ASP A 1132 -16.81 -59.16 55.70
N ASP A 1133 -16.29 -57.94 55.51
CA ASP A 1133 -15.68 -57.09 56.54
C ASP A 1133 -14.72 -57.87 57.48
N TYR A 1134 -13.73 -58.56 56.91
CA TYR A 1134 -12.73 -59.36 57.64
C TYR A 1134 -12.04 -58.58 58.77
N ASP A 1135 -11.88 -57.26 58.63
CA ASP A 1135 -11.32 -56.40 59.67
C ASP A 1135 -12.13 -56.39 60.98
N LEU A 1136 -13.45 -56.67 60.93
CA LEU A 1136 -14.29 -56.84 62.11
C LEU A 1136 -14.18 -58.25 62.71
N VAL A 1137 -13.97 -59.26 61.87
CA VAL A 1137 -13.79 -60.66 62.30
C VAL A 1137 -12.46 -60.84 63.01
N ALA A 1138 -11.38 -60.25 62.48
CA ALA A 1138 -10.04 -60.32 63.05
C ALA A 1138 -9.77 -59.27 64.15
N GLY A 1139 -10.72 -58.36 64.43
CA GLY A 1139 -10.53 -57.23 65.35
C GLY A 1139 -10.57 -57.56 66.86
N GLY A 1140 -11.06 -58.75 67.23
CA GLY A 1140 -11.39 -59.14 68.62
C GLY A 1140 -10.30 -59.83 69.44
N GLY A 1141 -9.01 -59.69 69.11
CA GLY A 1141 -7.89 -60.28 69.86
C GLY A 1141 -7.64 -61.79 69.62
N SER A 1142 -8.67 -62.56 69.25
CA SER A 1142 -8.55 -63.93 68.73
C SER A 1142 -9.34 -64.05 67.42
N ASN A 1143 -8.70 -64.49 66.34
CA ASN A 1143 -9.35 -64.64 65.04
C ASN A 1143 -10.10 -65.99 65.00
N PRO A 1144 -11.45 -66.01 64.91
CA PRO A 1144 -12.25 -67.25 64.92
C PRO A 1144 -11.99 -68.14 63.70
N LEU A 1145 -11.40 -67.60 62.62
CA LEU A 1145 -11.07 -68.35 61.41
C LEU A 1145 -9.69 -69.03 61.49
N SER A 1146 -8.92 -68.83 62.57
CA SER A 1146 -7.59 -69.44 62.76
C SER A 1146 -7.56 -70.97 62.57
N PRO A 1147 -8.59 -71.76 62.95
CA PRO A 1147 -8.60 -73.20 62.71
C PRO A 1147 -8.48 -73.62 61.23
N LEU A 1148 -8.86 -72.75 60.29
CA LEU A 1148 -8.73 -73.03 58.85
C LEU A 1148 -7.28 -73.06 58.36
N LEU A 1149 -6.34 -72.44 59.10
CA LEU A 1149 -4.91 -72.39 58.75
C LEU A 1149 -4.31 -73.77 58.47
N ASN A 1150 -4.76 -74.80 59.20
CA ASN A 1150 -4.27 -76.16 59.04
C ASN A 1150 -4.69 -76.81 57.71
N TYR A 1151 -5.70 -76.26 57.03
CA TYR A 1151 -6.29 -76.82 55.82
C TYR A 1151 -5.96 -76.00 54.56
N LEU A 1152 -5.60 -74.73 54.69
CA LEU A 1152 -5.28 -73.84 53.54
C LEU A 1152 -4.19 -74.39 52.60
N PRO A 1153 -3.07 -74.99 53.07
CA PRO A 1153 -2.08 -75.57 52.16
C PRO A 1153 -2.63 -76.71 51.29
N HIS A 1154 -3.71 -77.35 51.74
CA HIS A 1154 -4.38 -78.46 51.07
C HIS A 1154 -5.71 -78.04 50.43
N ALA A 1155 -6.01 -76.74 50.36
CA ALA A 1155 -7.32 -76.22 49.95
C ALA A 1155 -7.76 -76.74 48.58
N ARG A 1156 -6.81 -76.83 47.63
CA ARG A 1156 -7.04 -77.38 46.29
C ARG A 1156 -7.41 -78.87 46.29
N ASP A 1157 -6.89 -79.66 47.22
CA ASP A 1157 -7.08 -81.11 47.25
C ASP A 1157 -8.41 -81.49 47.91
N ILE A 1158 -8.85 -80.71 48.90
CA ILE A 1158 -10.05 -80.96 49.72
C ILE A 1158 -11.28 -80.16 49.28
N GLY A 1159 -11.13 -79.33 48.25
CA GLY A 1159 -12.21 -78.53 47.71
C GLY A 1159 -12.66 -77.38 48.63
N LEU A 1160 -11.69 -76.65 49.17
CA LEU A 1160 -11.89 -75.48 50.02
C LEU A 1160 -11.50 -74.22 49.24
N HIS A 1161 -12.38 -73.22 49.28
CA HIS A 1161 -12.17 -71.92 48.66
C HIS A 1161 -12.44 -70.80 49.66
N LEU A 1162 -11.49 -69.90 49.85
CA LEU A 1162 -11.61 -68.79 50.81
C LEU A 1162 -11.75 -67.45 50.07
N VAL A 1163 -12.86 -66.74 50.30
CA VAL A 1163 -13.12 -65.42 49.72
C VAL A 1163 -13.21 -64.40 50.85
N LEU A 1164 -12.24 -63.50 50.93
CA LEU A 1164 -12.13 -62.50 52.01
C LEU A 1164 -12.31 -61.09 51.46
N ALA A 1165 -13.26 -60.32 51.99
CA ALA A 1165 -13.34 -58.89 51.77
C ALA A 1165 -12.91 -58.10 53.01
N ARG A 1166 -12.06 -57.10 52.82
CA ARG A 1166 -11.55 -56.26 53.91
C ARG A 1166 -11.48 -54.80 53.50
N ARG A 1167 -11.65 -53.89 54.45
CA ARG A 1167 -11.29 -52.48 54.24
C ARG A 1167 -9.80 -52.31 53.89
N SER A 1168 -9.43 -51.37 53.01
CA SER A 1168 -8.00 -51.09 52.72
C SER A 1168 -7.27 -50.42 53.89
N GLY A 1169 -7.97 -49.60 54.69
CA GLY A 1169 -7.42 -48.96 55.87
C GLY A 1169 -6.75 -49.95 56.82
N GLY A 1170 -5.47 -49.72 57.12
CA GLY A 1170 -4.67 -50.60 57.98
C GLY A 1170 -4.36 -51.98 57.37
N ALA A 1171 -4.60 -52.21 56.08
CA ALA A 1171 -4.36 -53.50 55.42
C ALA A 1171 -2.88 -53.87 55.42
N ALA A 1172 -1.97 -52.91 55.25
CA ALA A 1172 -0.53 -53.17 55.29
C ALA A 1172 -0.09 -53.83 56.62
N ARG A 1173 -0.72 -53.48 57.74
CA ARG A 1173 -0.47 -54.14 59.05
C ARG A 1173 -1.20 -55.46 59.17
N ALA A 1174 -2.44 -55.54 58.68
CA ALA A 1174 -3.20 -56.78 58.73
C ALA A 1174 -2.68 -57.87 57.78
N MET A 1175 -1.83 -57.55 56.80
CA MET A 1175 -1.13 -58.57 56.02
C MET A 1175 -0.18 -59.44 56.86
N PHE A 1176 0.14 -59.04 58.10
CA PHE A 1176 0.87 -59.87 59.06
C PHE A 1176 -0.04 -60.76 59.92
N ASP A 1177 -1.37 -60.65 59.78
CA ASP A 1177 -2.31 -61.59 60.39
C ASP A 1177 -2.05 -63.00 59.82
N PRO A 1178 -1.95 -64.06 60.64
CA PRO A 1178 -1.55 -65.39 60.19
C PRO A 1178 -2.38 -65.95 59.03
N LEU A 1179 -3.70 -65.69 59.00
CA LEU A 1179 -4.57 -66.17 57.93
C LEU A 1179 -4.28 -65.43 56.62
N LEU A 1180 -4.28 -64.09 56.64
CA LEU A 1180 -3.99 -63.28 55.44
C LEU A 1180 -2.56 -63.47 54.93
N ALA A 1181 -1.58 -63.63 55.83
CA ALA A 1181 -0.20 -63.93 55.47
C ALA A 1181 -0.11 -65.28 54.73
N THR A 1182 -0.71 -66.33 55.28
CA THR A 1182 -0.72 -67.67 54.66
C THR A 1182 -1.41 -67.66 53.29
N VAL A 1183 -2.59 -67.04 53.19
CA VAL A 1183 -3.34 -66.90 51.93
C VAL A 1183 -2.53 -66.12 50.87
N LYS A 1184 -1.80 -65.08 51.29
CA LYS A 1184 -0.90 -64.32 50.41
C LYS A 1184 0.29 -65.16 49.94
N ASP A 1185 0.93 -65.91 50.84
CA ASP A 1185 2.10 -66.74 50.53
C ASP A 1185 1.75 -67.89 49.57
N LEU A 1186 0.60 -68.54 49.80
CA LEU A 1186 0.06 -69.58 48.91
C LEU A 1186 -0.30 -69.02 47.52
N GLY A 1187 -0.57 -67.72 47.43
CA GLY A 1187 -0.78 -67.02 46.17
C GLY A 1187 -2.22 -66.84 45.79
N CYS A 1188 -2.99 -66.22 46.67
CA CYS A 1188 -4.35 -65.80 46.36
C CYS A 1188 -4.46 -64.88 45.14
N MET A 1189 -5.65 -64.89 44.55
CA MET A 1189 -6.10 -63.83 43.67
C MET A 1189 -6.39 -62.56 44.48
N GLY A 1190 -6.10 -61.41 43.92
CA GLY A 1190 -6.35 -60.12 44.54
C GLY A 1190 -7.32 -59.28 43.71
N LEU A 1191 -8.38 -58.77 44.31
CA LEU A 1191 -9.20 -57.72 43.71
C LEU A 1191 -8.98 -56.41 44.48
N MET A 1192 -8.16 -55.54 43.90
CA MET A 1192 -7.84 -54.24 44.48
C MET A 1192 -8.83 -53.18 43.97
N MET A 1193 -9.85 -52.87 44.76
CA MET A 1193 -10.84 -51.83 44.47
C MET A 1193 -10.34 -50.44 44.90
N SER A 1194 -11.20 -49.42 44.80
CA SER A 1194 -10.88 -48.05 45.21
C SER A 1194 -10.27 -47.96 46.61
N ALA A 1195 -9.08 -47.38 46.71
CA ALA A 1195 -8.36 -47.14 47.96
C ALA A 1195 -7.38 -45.96 47.84
N GLY A 1196 -6.87 -45.47 48.98
CA GLY A 1196 -5.97 -44.32 49.03
C GLY A 1196 -4.53 -44.68 48.59
N PRO A 1197 -3.82 -43.84 47.81
CA PRO A 1197 -2.43 -44.10 47.41
C PRO A 1197 -1.43 -44.18 48.58
N ASP A 1198 -1.84 -43.72 49.77
CA ASP A 1198 -1.08 -43.75 51.02
C ASP A 1198 -1.07 -45.14 51.68
N ASP A 1199 -1.96 -46.06 51.25
CA ASP A 1199 -2.04 -47.43 51.80
C ASP A 1199 -0.87 -48.33 51.37
N GLY A 1200 -0.01 -47.88 50.44
CA GLY A 1200 1.14 -48.64 49.92
C GLY A 1200 0.72 -49.81 49.02
N VAL A 1201 1.69 -50.59 48.50
CA VAL A 1201 1.39 -51.78 47.70
C VAL A 1201 0.96 -52.92 48.62
N LEU A 1202 -0.29 -53.37 48.49
CA LEU A 1202 -0.89 -54.37 49.39
C LEU A 1202 -0.80 -55.79 48.80
N LEU A 1203 -1.20 -55.94 47.53
CA LEU A 1203 -1.20 -57.19 46.76
C LEU A 1203 -0.56 -56.94 45.39
N GLY A 1204 0.27 -57.87 44.92
CA GLY A 1204 0.97 -57.77 43.64
C GLY A 1204 1.94 -56.58 43.56
N SER A 1205 1.99 -55.93 42.40
CA SER A 1205 2.82 -54.75 42.12
C SER A 1205 2.00 -53.45 41.97
N VAL A 1206 0.67 -53.54 42.09
CA VAL A 1206 -0.26 -52.42 41.82
C VAL A 1206 -0.38 -51.51 43.03
N ARG A 1207 -0.11 -50.22 42.82
CA ARG A 1207 -0.37 -49.20 43.85
C ARG A 1207 -1.87 -48.84 43.87
N PRO A 1208 -2.52 -48.81 45.05
CA PRO A 1208 -3.91 -48.37 45.20
C PRO A 1208 -4.16 -47.00 44.56
N VAL A 1209 -5.27 -46.87 43.87
CA VAL A 1209 -5.77 -45.60 43.34
C VAL A 1209 -7.26 -45.46 43.65
N ARG A 1210 -7.76 -44.22 43.65
CA ARG A 1210 -9.19 -43.97 43.79
C ARG A 1210 -9.91 -44.37 42.50
N LEU A 1211 -10.89 -45.26 42.62
CA LEU A 1211 -11.65 -45.80 41.49
C LEU A 1211 -13.16 -45.58 41.70
N PRO A 1212 -13.97 -45.55 40.63
CA PRO A 1212 -15.42 -45.61 40.74
C PRO A 1212 -15.91 -46.88 41.48
N PRO A 1213 -17.09 -46.85 42.11
CA PRO A 1213 -17.66 -48.03 42.75
C PRO A 1213 -17.79 -49.23 41.78
N GLY A 1214 -17.45 -50.42 42.27
CA GLY A 1214 -17.46 -51.66 41.49
C GLY A 1214 -16.22 -51.83 40.58
N ARG A 1215 -15.38 -50.82 40.42
CA ARG A 1215 -14.14 -50.92 39.64
C ARG A 1215 -12.97 -51.35 40.52
N GLY A 1216 -12.18 -52.30 40.03
CA GLY A 1216 -10.99 -52.78 40.72
C GLY A 1216 -9.99 -53.42 39.77
N THR A 1217 -8.74 -53.52 40.19
CA THR A 1217 -7.69 -54.23 39.47
C THR A 1217 -7.67 -55.69 39.95
N LEU A 1218 -7.94 -56.61 39.04
CA LEU A 1218 -7.81 -58.05 39.27
C LEU A 1218 -6.35 -58.44 39.06
N ILE A 1219 -5.77 -59.05 40.09
CA ILE A 1219 -4.39 -59.50 40.19
C ILE A 1219 -4.42 -61.01 40.31
N THR A 1220 -3.80 -61.69 39.33
CA THR A 1220 -3.71 -63.16 39.29
C THR A 1220 -2.27 -63.57 39.01
N ARG A 1221 -1.90 -64.83 39.28
CA ARG A 1221 -0.58 -65.34 38.88
C ARG A 1221 -0.55 -65.77 37.40
N ALA A 1222 -1.71 -66.12 36.85
CA ALA A 1222 -1.85 -66.70 35.52
C ALA A 1222 -1.94 -65.66 34.39
N ALA A 1223 -2.45 -64.45 34.69
CA ALA A 1223 -2.68 -63.40 33.70
C ALA A 1223 -2.18 -62.03 34.19
N PRO A 1224 -1.74 -61.14 33.27
CA PRO A 1224 -1.29 -59.81 33.63
C PRO A 1224 -2.44 -58.98 34.22
N ASP A 1225 -2.14 -58.22 35.27
CA ASP A 1225 -3.09 -57.38 36.00
C ASP A 1225 -4.04 -56.62 35.08
N GLN A 1226 -5.34 -56.68 35.36
CA GLN A 1226 -6.36 -56.09 34.51
C GLN A 1226 -7.41 -55.36 35.32
N LEU A 1227 -7.80 -54.17 34.85
CA LEU A 1227 -8.92 -53.44 35.42
C LEU A 1227 -10.24 -54.10 35.04
N VAL A 1228 -11.11 -54.33 36.02
CA VAL A 1228 -12.41 -54.96 35.86
C VAL A 1228 -13.50 -54.10 36.48
N GLN A 1229 -14.69 -54.16 35.89
CA GLN A 1229 -15.92 -53.64 36.47
C GLN A 1229 -16.75 -54.83 36.94
N VAL A 1230 -16.89 -54.95 38.26
CA VAL A 1230 -17.70 -55.98 38.90
C VAL A 1230 -19.15 -55.85 38.45
N ALA A 1231 -19.76 -56.98 38.10
CA ALA A 1231 -21.15 -57.04 37.69
C ALA A 1231 -22.09 -56.81 38.89
N LEU A 1232 -23.19 -56.10 38.65
CA LEU A 1232 -24.27 -55.99 39.63
C LEU A 1232 -25.08 -57.29 39.60
N PRO A 1233 -25.34 -57.93 40.75
CA PRO A 1233 -26.25 -59.06 40.82
C PRO A 1233 -27.65 -58.59 40.40
N GLY A 1234 -28.30 -59.32 39.50
CA GLY A 1234 -29.63 -58.98 39.01
C GLY A 1234 -30.63 -58.91 40.15
N ARG A 1235 -31.46 -57.87 40.19
CA ARG A 1235 -32.72 -57.93 40.93
C ARG A 1235 -33.70 -58.69 40.05
N ASP A 1236 -34.22 -59.82 40.51
CA ASP A 1236 -35.47 -60.34 39.97
C ASP A 1236 -36.56 -59.28 40.25
N GLU A 1237 -36.97 -58.53 39.21
CA GLU A 1237 -38.11 -57.61 39.25
C GLU A 1237 -39.47 -58.34 39.31
N THR A 1238 -39.54 -59.44 40.06
CA THR A 1238 -40.79 -60.03 40.51
C THR A 1238 -40.79 -60.12 42.03
N ARG A 1239 -40.79 -58.95 42.68
CA ARG A 1239 -41.43 -58.71 43.99
C ARG A 1239 -41.68 -57.23 44.21
#